data_AF-A0A5E7VJ46-F1
#
_entry.id   AF-A0A5E7VJ46-F1
#
_cell.length_a   1.000
_cell.length_b   1.000
_cell.length_c   1.000
_cell.angle_alpha   90.00
_cell.angle_beta   90.00
_cell.angle_gamma   90.00
#
_symmetry.space_group_name_H-M   'P 1'
#
loop_
_entity.id
_entity.type
_entity.pdbx_description
1 polymer ?
#
loop_
_entity_poly.entity_id
_entity_poly.type
_entity_poly.pdbx_seq_one_letter_code
_entity_poly.pdbx_strand_id
1 'polypeptide(L)'
;MSKIITPPQIPNISPVQVNPVSASANPHAPQAGRLDAMAANDTDAPYRRTLKSLDKHFGPLRIGEILTSRVELQALGATVHGQPISPLNAGMQRVDQDFLDGLNFDADRVQARLLSVDTPDSNVAAMLFYEIACKRSIDAGPLFVADTTLDPGSAVDRLNQLGKAAQKLDIHRADALENAPGWISKNKSYLMSGAGVGMQAFGIYSGYKAMIDAIKQGDTLEAVFQGGSIAAEFGSLIVERGLTKTGEAMLRNGGTALKYFPLTSVGKYMSRGAGMFASAITLPFDIADAIKSFNAAAAAQGKEAQDHYVSGGLSVAGAGISLVLGIAALAGFGSVAGPVGLVAAGLLIAASMIYQAARVVDDIDDYIELTFEERMRSGWFAFTNKELDQDVLDRFKLSKSYSDHQQQLELSARDMLEGAYKHSIEHVINGAFQVELKPVEIWRYQWDESAGQQPFKLESQAVVIGGDDVIDAGNGLPANLKGKVSGSAGDDKGLFWRLDDGNDRVIGVRNKPNLFTYRADHKALTGGDRNDAFYQDITEQELNRTNKPAHLNVLDGGSGSDTLAFEGSRPLSDTRHIGHDINLHSGRVALRGLDPAVDAVEVAQLTSIENVSTLRKGTSRVSGNEEANQIVANGYDRINAGGGDDTIALYGLDCRVEGGSGADRFYIASSNARTTIIEDGTESSLIEFGWPADVIQRWQIVGTSLVVSSLRGEDGNDPEHVLTLENVYQRIDGQRQLKNDRFRFKTQDGYELLVQLPQQPGEAHYLDIRPAVVVIGQPAAAPQIVNGGTVEIAEQGLKRHFVSRNDRQVEFVAQRNTAETSRSVYLEFDSAEIIDVQASYEVQVRKGVSGNTHLYYKDFTLSVSLPSKVVMFKGVIQPIAAATGYSGRNSLKVTTPRLQQNVVLIMQDQVSYRLQIPRMDYEDDVKNPGLRVRSTRSCLRRRNGSYRFVRPLASVKPLITAEPSRITIDTGSHTGIYVLEGQSSTYDVYLASNTIVRLSTPGAAAKTADASTWTLYTHALKETVTRDDIQLDGNRLRIASVTIELPDVEDDAPVESINVATSAGNIYEVSLLFEVLQLYVIDARGYASIEALLAEITAHQQRNELAARVHVTHITVKAGTIGAVVYNSVRKYWGLGSDPQVRIKPEDLVFSSNET
;
A
#
# COMPACT_ATOMS: atom_id res chain seq x y z
N MET A 1 -14.68 5.81 -21.42
CA MET A 1 -13.28 6.21 -21.68
C MET A 1 -12.43 5.87 -20.46
N SER A 2 -11.91 4.64 -20.42
CA SER A 2 -11.02 4.13 -19.37
C SER A 2 -9.58 4.28 -19.83
N LYS A 3 -8.90 5.36 -19.44
CA LYS A 3 -7.44 5.43 -19.53
C LYS A 3 -6.88 4.56 -18.41
N ILE A 4 -6.38 3.39 -18.79
CA ILE A 4 -5.51 2.55 -17.97
C ILE A 4 -4.33 3.44 -17.55
N ILE A 5 -4.28 3.83 -16.28
CA ILE A 5 -3.10 4.44 -15.69
C ILE A 5 -2.15 3.29 -15.43
N THR A 6 -1.30 2.99 -16.42
CA THR A 6 -0.12 2.17 -16.21
C THR A 6 0.75 2.91 -15.19
N PRO A 7 1.09 2.34 -14.03
CA PRO A 7 2.07 2.96 -13.15
C PRO A 7 3.37 3.12 -13.96
N PRO A 8 4.08 4.27 -13.86
CA PRO A 8 5.34 4.43 -14.56
C PRO A 8 6.29 3.31 -14.12
N GLN A 9 6.69 2.47 -15.07
CA GLN A 9 7.87 1.62 -14.91
C GLN A 9 9.05 2.57 -14.74
N ILE A 10 9.49 2.74 -13.50
CA ILE A 10 10.77 3.38 -13.22
C ILE A 10 11.83 2.33 -13.60
N PRO A 11 12.67 2.56 -14.62
CA PRO A 11 13.75 1.65 -14.94
C PRO A 11 14.65 1.52 -13.71
N ASN A 12 14.97 0.27 -13.35
CA ASN A 12 15.73 -0.10 -12.16
C ASN A 12 17.23 0.16 -12.40
N ILE A 13 17.61 1.40 -12.68
CA ILE A 13 19.02 1.82 -12.76
C ILE A 13 19.48 2.00 -11.31
N SER A 14 20.54 1.28 -10.91
CA SER A 14 21.18 1.49 -9.61
C SER A 14 21.62 2.96 -9.49
N PRO A 15 21.17 3.72 -8.47
CA PRO A 15 21.52 5.13 -8.29
C PRO A 15 22.98 5.35 -7.85
N VAL A 16 23.77 4.27 -7.77
CA VAL A 16 25.20 4.29 -7.46
C VAL A 16 25.96 3.46 -8.49
N GLN A 17 27.05 4.04 -9.00
CA GLN A 17 27.99 3.40 -9.92
C GLN A 17 29.34 3.20 -9.23
N VAL A 18 29.91 2.01 -9.34
CA VAL A 18 31.24 1.69 -8.79
C VAL A 18 32.15 1.29 -9.95
N ASN A 19 33.21 2.06 -10.18
CA ASN A 19 34.15 1.86 -11.28
C ASN A 19 35.59 1.74 -10.73
N PRO A 20 36.31 0.65 -10.99
CA PRO A 20 37.72 0.54 -10.63
C PRO A 20 38.56 1.67 -11.25
N VAL A 21 39.57 2.15 -10.53
CA VAL A 21 40.51 3.17 -10.98
C VAL A 21 41.94 2.73 -10.73
N SER A 22 42.86 3.11 -11.62
CA SER A 22 44.29 2.80 -11.47
C SER A 22 44.96 3.58 -10.33
N ALA A 23 44.43 4.75 -9.99
CA ALA A 23 44.86 5.59 -8.88
C ALA A 23 43.72 6.49 -8.41
N SER A 24 43.73 6.85 -7.12
CA SER A 24 42.83 7.86 -6.57
C SER A 24 43.16 9.25 -7.14
N ALA A 25 42.12 10.06 -7.33
CA ALA A 25 42.25 11.48 -7.67
C ALA A 25 42.88 12.32 -6.52
N ASN A 26 43.04 11.73 -5.33
CA ASN A 26 43.72 12.31 -4.18
C ASN A 26 45.00 11.52 -3.87
N PRO A 27 46.10 11.76 -4.61
CA PRO A 27 47.37 11.05 -4.42
C PRO A 27 48.07 11.40 -3.10
N HIS A 28 47.55 12.37 -2.35
CA HIS A 28 48.14 12.87 -1.10
C HIS A 28 47.38 12.40 0.15
N ALA A 29 46.35 11.56 0.00
CA ALA A 29 45.54 11.09 1.12
C ALA A 29 46.39 10.48 2.25
N PRO A 30 46.17 10.86 3.51
CA PRO A 30 46.75 10.20 4.67
C PRO A 30 46.42 8.71 4.68
N GLN A 31 47.35 7.87 5.10
CA GLN A 31 47.13 6.42 5.17
C GLN A 31 46.14 6.09 6.29
N ALA A 32 45.18 5.22 5.98
CA ALA A 32 44.29 4.63 6.98
C ALA A 32 45.06 3.77 8.01
N GLY A 33 44.43 3.51 9.15
CA GLY A 33 44.99 2.67 10.21
C GLY A 33 45.28 1.25 9.71
N ARG A 34 46.42 0.69 10.13
CA ARG A 34 46.87 -0.66 9.76
C ARG A 34 46.78 -1.62 10.93
N LEU A 35 46.43 -2.87 10.65
CA LEU A 35 46.68 -4.01 11.51
C LEU A 35 48.16 -4.43 11.37
N ASP A 36 48.86 -4.56 12.50
CA ASP A 36 50.24 -5.04 12.49
C ASP A 36 50.32 -6.53 12.05
N ALA A 37 50.91 -6.73 10.85
CA ALA A 37 51.73 -7.86 10.36
C ALA A 37 51.23 -8.75 9.19
N MET A 38 52.14 -8.83 8.20
CA MET A 38 52.41 -9.85 7.15
C MET A 38 51.58 -9.86 5.86
N ALA A 39 52.07 -9.10 4.87
CA ALA A 39 51.79 -9.30 3.45
C ALA A 39 52.60 -10.46 2.87
N ALA A 40 52.00 -11.21 1.94
CA ALA A 40 52.72 -12.02 0.96
C ALA A 40 52.06 -11.90 -0.41
N ASN A 41 52.68 -11.11 -1.29
CA ASN A 41 52.44 -11.14 -2.74
C ASN A 41 53.39 -12.18 -3.35
N ASP A 42 52.86 -13.11 -4.13
CA ASP A 42 53.66 -13.91 -5.07
C ASP A 42 52.91 -14.02 -6.40
N THR A 43 53.34 -13.21 -7.37
CA THR A 43 52.67 -13.00 -8.66
C THR A 43 53.05 -14.00 -9.75
N ASP A 44 53.99 -14.93 -9.51
CA ASP A 44 54.55 -15.78 -10.58
C ASP A 44 54.59 -17.29 -10.27
N ALA A 45 53.71 -17.74 -9.39
CA ALA A 45 53.80 -19.08 -8.84
C ALA A 45 53.17 -20.18 -9.76
N PRO A 46 53.79 -21.38 -9.85
CA PRO A 46 53.37 -22.49 -10.73
C PRO A 46 51.94 -22.98 -10.54
N TYR A 47 51.30 -22.63 -9.42
CA TYR A 47 49.96 -23.08 -9.08
C TYR A 47 48.85 -22.47 -9.96
N ARG A 48 49.11 -21.38 -10.70
CA ARG A 48 48.10 -20.74 -11.59
C ARG A 48 47.89 -21.44 -12.94
N ARG A 49 48.56 -22.57 -13.22
CA ARG A 49 48.51 -23.23 -14.54
C ARG A 49 47.26 -24.09 -14.77
N THR A 50 46.61 -24.59 -13.71
CA THR A 50 45.41 -25.44 -13.83
C THR A 50 44.43 -25.14 -12.70
N LEU A 51 43.13 -25.39 -12.94
CA LEU A 51 42.11 -25.23 -11.89
C LEU A 51 42.38 -26.15 -10.69
N LYS A 52 42.88 -27.36 -10.94
CA LYS A 52 43.29 -28.32 -9.90
C LYS A 52 44.45 -27.79 -9.04
N SER A 53 45.39 -27.08 -9.66
CA SER A 53 46.50 -26.44 -8.95
C SER A 53 46.03 -25.23 -8.12
N LEU A 54 45.04 -24.48 -8.62
CA LEU A 54 44.39 -23.40 -7.86
C LEU A 54 43.61 -23.95 -6.66
N ASP A 55 42.84 -25.01 -6.83
CA ASP A 55 42.13 -25.67 -5.72
C ASP A 55 43.10 -26.23 -4.67
N LYS A 56 44.27 -26.73 -5.08
CA LYS A 56 45.33 -27.19 -4.16
C LYS A 56 46.01 -26.03 -3.41
N HIS A 57 46.11 -24.85 -4.03
CA HIS A 57 46.82 -23.70 -3.46
C HIS A 57 45.92 -22.80 -2.61
N PHE A 58 44.79 -22.36 -3.14
CA PHE A 58 43.84 -21.48 -2.46
C PHE A 58 42.80 -22.24 -1.64
N GLY A 59 42.69 -23.56 -1.81
CA GLY A 59 41.53 -24.33 -1.36
C GLY A 59 40.33 -24.20 -2.32
N PRO A 60 39.25 -24.96 -2.08
CA PRO A 60 38.01 -24.84 -2.84
C PRO A 60 37.40 -23.42 -2.71
N LEU A 61 36.64 -22.99 -3.73
CA LEU A 61 35.91 -21.73 -3.66
C LEU A 61 34.80 -21.82 -2.62
N ARG A 62 34.74 -20.81 -1.76
CA ARG A 62 33.63 -20.62 -0.84
C ARG A 62 32.58 -19.74 -1.47
N ILE A 63 31.40 -20.29 -1.75
CA ILE A 63 30.21 -19.56 -2.18
C ILE A 63 29.21 -19.66 -1.03
N GLY A 64 29.04 -18.56 -0.30
CA GLY A 64 28.28 -18.55 0.95
C GLY A 64 28.81 -19.59 1.94
N GLU A 65 27.98 -20.59 2.27
CA GLU A 65 28.31 -21.68 3.19
C GLU A 65 28.81 -22.97 2.50
N ILE A 66 28.92 -22.97 1.17
CA ILE A 66 29.31 -24.14 0.37
C ILE A 66 30.74 -23.98 -0.12
N LEU A 67 31.51 -25.07 0.02
CA LEU A 67 32.82 -25.22 -0.60
C LEU A 67 32.68 -26.06 -1.87
N THR A 68 33.06 -25.49 -3.00
CA THR A 68 33.07 -26.20 -4.29
C THR A 68 34.42 -26.04 -4.98
N SER A 69 34.88 -27.08 -5.67
CA SER A 69 36.15 -27.02 -6.41
C SER A 69 35.94 -26.34 -7.77
N ARG A 70 36.95 -25.61 -8.25
CA ARG A 70 36.90 -25.00 -9.59
C ARG A 70 36.83 -26.06 -10.69
N VAL A 71 37.41 -27.23 -10.46
CA VAL A 71 37.28 -28.41 -11.34
C VAL A 71 35.83 -28.90 -11.40
N GLU A 72 35.10 -28.90 -10.29
CA GLU A 72 33.69 -29.31 -10.28
C GLU A 72 32.80 -28.29 -11.02
N LEU A 73 33.05 -26.99 -10.81
CA LEU A 73 32.38 -25.95 -11.60
C LEU A 73 32.64 -26.13 -13.10
N GLN A 74 33.87 -26.45 -13.49
CA GLN A 74 34.20 -26.75 -14.89
C GLN A 74 33.45 -27.97 -15.43
N ALA A 75 33.32 -29.02 -14.63
CA ALA A 75 32.59 -30.24 -14.99
C ALA A 75 31.08 -30.01 -15.15
N LEU A 76 30.52 -29.05 -14.40
CA LEU A 76 29.14 -28.57 -14.55
C LEU A 76 28.95 -27.60 -15.73
N GLY A 77 30.00 -27.36 -16.53
CA GLY A 77 29.92 -26.45 -17.68
C GLY A 77 29.91 -24.97 -17.28
N ALA A 78 30.54 -24.60 -16.16
CA ALA A 78 30.58 -23.22 -15.73
C ALA A 78 31.31 -22.30 -16.73
N THR A 79 30.68 -21.16 -17.01
CA THR A 79 31.27 -20.00 -17.68
C THR A 79 31.22 -18.80 -16.74
N VAL A 80 32.14 -17.85 -16.90
CA VAL A 80 32.14 -16.56 -16.20
C VAL A 80 32.20 -15.49 -17.27
N HIS A 81 31.20 -14.63 -17.33
CA HIS A 81 31.03 -13.62 -18.38
C HIS A 81 31.04 -14.25 -19.79
N GLY A 82 30.40 -15.40 -19.94
CA GLY A 82 30.33 -16.17 -21.19
C GLY A 82 31.61 -16.91 -21.59
N GLN A 83 32.70 -16.79 -20.82
CA GLN A 83 33.96 -17.53 -21.07
C GLN A 83 34.05 -18.77 -20.18
N PRO A 84 34.49 -19.94 -20.68
CA PRO A 84 34.67 -21.13 -19.85
C PRO A 84 35.53 -20.86 -18.61
N ILE A 85 35.15 -21.44 -17.47
CA ILE A 85 35.95 -21.31 -16.25
C ILE A 85 37.37 -21.85 -16.47
N SER A 86 38.35 -21.06 -16.09
CA SER A 86 39.77 -21.28 -16.36
C SER A 86 40.62 -20.67 -15.23
N PRO A 87 41.92 -20.98 -15.16
CA PRO A 87 42.77 -20.40 -14.13
C PRO A 87 42.87 -18.86 -14.19
N LEU A 88 42.56 -18.26 -15.35
CA LEU A 88 42.61 -16.81 -15.56
C LEU A 88 41.42 -16.09 -14.92
N ASN A 89 40.22 -16.66 -14.97
CA ASN A 89 38.99 -16.04 -14.45
C ASN A 89 38.51 -16.63 -13.11
N ALA A 90 39.18 -17.65 -12.57
CA ALA A 90 38.87 -18.26 -11.26
C ALA A 90 40.07 -18.26 -10.29
N GLY A 91 41.10 -17.44 -10.54
CA GLY A 91 42.35 -17.38 -9.78
C GLY A 91 42.28 -16.69 -8.40
N MET A 92 41.10 -16.55 -7.82
CA MET A 92 40.82 -15.78 -6.59
C MET A 92 40.65 -16.69 -5.36
N GLN A 93 41.04 -16.24 -4.17
CA GLN A 93 40.86 -17.01 -2.92
C GLN A 93 39.43 -16.88 -2.37
N ARG A 94 38.81 -15.70 -2.51
CA ARG A 94 37.41 -15.43 -2.15
C ARG A 94 36.67 -14.97 -3.40
N VAL A 95 35.42 -15.42 -3.53
CA VAL A 95 34.56 -15.07 -4.65
C VAL A 95 33.95 -13.69 -4.42
N ASP A 96 34.03 -12.81 -5.42
CA ASP A 96 33.31 -11.53 -5.43
C ASP A 96 31.97 -11.63 -6.17
N GLN A 97 31.17 -10.56 -6.09
CA GLN A 97 29.84 -10.54 -6.68
C GLN A 97 29.87 -10.48 -8.21
N ASP A 98 30.89 -9.88 -8.83
CA ASP A 98 31.04 -9.83 -10.29
C ASP A 98 31.24 -11.25 -10.86
N PHE A 99 32.11 -12.04 -10.22
CA PHE A 99 32.24 -13.45 -10.54
C PHE A 99 30.90 -14.19 -10.34
N LEU A 100 30.17 -13.93 -9.25
CA LEU A 100 28.89 -14.60 -8.98
C LEU A 100 27.80 -14.25 -9.97
N ASP A 101 27.69 -12.99 -10.39
CA ASP A 101 26.68 -12.51 -11.33
C ASP A 101 27.01 -12.93 -12.77
N GLY A 102 28.30 -12.95 -13.11
CA GLY A 102 28.82 -13.42 -14.38
C GLY A 102 28.86 -14.95 -14.53
N LEU A 103 28.70 -15.72 -13.45
CA LEU A 103 28.75 -17.18 -13.46
C LEU A 103 27.51 -17.77 -14.17
N ASN A 104 27.65 -18.58 -15.21
CA ASN A 104 26.54 -19.32 -15.79
C ASN A 104 26.93 -20.80 -15.93
N PHE A 105 25.95 -21.68 -16.08
CA PHE A 105 26.18 -23.10 -16.33
C PHE A 105 25.47 -23.53 -17.61
N ASP A 106 26.19 -24.29 -18.44
CA ASP A 106 25.61 -24.94 -19.62
C ASP A 106 24.56 -25.99 -19.19
N ALA A 107 23.32 -25.79 -19.63
CA ALA A 107 22.16 -26.59 -19.23
C ALA A 107 22.32 -28.08 -19.57
N ASP A 108 22.83 -28.39 -20.76
CA ASP A 108 23.01 -29.75 -21.24
C ASP A 108 24.12 -30.46 -20.47
N ARG A 109 25.21 -29.75 -20.14
CA ARG A 109 26.29 -30.26 -19.30
C ARG A 109 25.86 -30.46 -17.85
N VAL A 110 25.05 -29.57 -17.29
CA VAL A 110 24.45 -29.77 -15.96
C VAL A 110 23.57 -31.01 -15.96
N GLN A 111 22.70 -31.17 -16.96
CA GLN A 111 21.83 -32.34 -17.07
C GLN A 111 22.65 -33.64 -17.24
N ALA A 112 23.64 -33.66 -18.14
CA ALA A 112 24.52 -34.80 -18.34
C ALA A 112 25.34 -35.13 -17.08
N ARG A 113 25.84 -34.10 -16.37
CA ARG A 113 26.58 -34.26 -15.12
C ARG A 113 25.70 -34.84 -14.02
N LEU A 114 24.45 -34.36 -13.87
CA LEU A 114 23.47 -34.87 -12.91
C LEU A 114 23.02 -36.32 -13.20
N LEU A 115 22.96 -36.72 -14.47
CA LEU A 115 22.61 -38.09 -14.92
C LEU A 115 23.77 -39.09 -14.81
N SER A 116 25.02 -38.62 -14.67
CA SER A 116 26.18 -39.49 -14.50
C SER A 116 26.23 -40.11 -13.09
N VAL A 117 26.32 -41.45 -13.03
CA VAL A 117 26.02 -42.30 -11.85
C VAL A 117 27.01 -42.17 -10.67
N ASP A 118 27.94 -41.22 -10.66
CA ASP A 118 28.91 -41.04 -9.56
C ASP A 118 29.06 -39.58 -9.06
N THR A 119 28.04 -38.74 -9.25
CA THR A 119 28.02 -37.38 -8.67
C THR A 119 27.23 -37.30 -7.36
N PRO A 120 27.69 -36.47 -6.39
CA PRO A 120 27.17 -36.45 -5.02
C PRO A 120 25.67 -36.18 -5.03
N ASP A 121 24.96 -36.95 -4.20
CA ASP A 121 23.60 -36.75 -3.69
C ASP A 121 22.89 -35.49 -4.26
N SER A 122 21.76 -35.64 -4.98
CA SER A 122 21.02 -34.52 -5.63
C SER A 122 20.85 -33.29 -4.74
N ASN A 123 20.80 -33.52 -3.43
CA ASN A 123 20.76 -32.51 -2.39
C ASN A 123 21.95 -31.53 -2.39
N VAL A 124 23.17 -31.98 -2.73
CA VAL A 124 24.39 -31.16 -2.80
C VAL A 124 24.35 -30.21 -4.00
N ALA A 125 23.90 -30.68 -5.16
CA ALA A 125 23.70 -29.84 -6.34
C ALA A 125 22.60 -28.80 -6.11
N ALA A 126 21.48 -29.21 -5.49
CA ALA A 126 20.40 -28.29 -5.11
C ALA A 126 20.88 -27.20 -4.16
N MET A 127 21.67 -27.58 -3.16
CA MET A 127 22.29 -26.64 -2.23
C MET A 127 23.22 -25.67 -2.95
N LEU A 128 24.10 -26.17 -3.82
CA LEU A 128 25.06 -25.36 -4.58
C LEU A 128 24.35 -24.30 -5.43
N PHE A 129 23.36 -24.69 -6.24
CA PHE A 129 22.68 -23.75 -7.12
C PHE A 129 21.78 -22.77 -6.38
N TYR A 130 21.10 -23.22 -5.31
CA TYR A 130 20.33 -22.35 -4.44
C TYR A 130 21.21 -21.29 -3.74
N GLU A 131 22.38 -21.70 -3.24
CA GLU A 131 23.32 -20.82 -2.57
C GLU A 131 23.93 -19.81 -3.55
N ILE A 132 24.29 -20.23 -4.77
CA ILE A 132 24.73 -19.32 -5.84
C ILE A 132 23.62 -18.31 -6.14
N ALA A 133 22.37 -18.76 -6.31
CA ALA A 133 21.25 -17.87 -6.61
C ALA A 133 20.97 -16.85 -5.50
N CYS A 134 21.03 -17.26 -4.22
CA CYS A 134 20.87 -16.34 -3.08
C CYS A 134 22.02 -15.33 -2.95
N LYS A 135 23.18 -15.60 -3.56
CA LYS A 135 24.36 -14.74 -3.53
C LYS A 135 24.53 -13.92 -4.81
N ARG A 136 23.61 -13.99 -5.77
CA ARG A 136 23.61 -13.18 -7.00
C ARG A 136 22.76 -11.92 -6.83
N SER A 137 23.10 -10.87 -7.58
CA SER A 137 22.31 -9.64 -7.67
C SER A 137 20.94 -9.91 -8.30
N ILE A 138 19.95 -9.06 -7.98
CA ILE A 138 18.55 -9.18 -8.44
C ILE A 138 18.43 -9.12 -9.98
N ASP A 139 19.36 -8.41 -10.62
CA ASP A 139 19.46 -8.18 -12.06
C ASP A 139 20.43 -9.14 -12.78
N ALA A 140 21.10 -10.04 -12.05
CA ALA A 140 22.00 -11.01 -12.65
C ALA A 140 21.25 -11.92 -13.66
N GLY A 141 21.91 -12.23 -14.77
CA GLY A 141 21.35 -13.07 -15.84
C GLY A 141 20.97 -14.50 -15.38
N PRO A 142 20.32 -15.29 -16.23
CA PRO A 142 19.92 -16.67 -15.92
C PRO A 142 21.12 -17.52 -15.47
N LEU A 143 20.97 -18.32 -14.41
CA LEU A 143 22.05 -19.16 -13.91
C LEU A 143 22.39 -20.31 -14.86
N PHE A 144 21.38 -20.86 -15.54
CA PHE A 144 21.52 -21.91 -16.54
C PHE A 144 21.27 -21.34 -17.95
N VAL A 145 22.18 -21.63 -18.87
CA VAL A 145 22.18 -21.12 -20.25
C VAL A 145 22.37 -22.27 -21.24
N ALA A 146 21.91 -22.10 -22.48
CA ALA A 146 22.06 -23.07 -23.55
C ALA A 146 22.27 -22.35 -24.90
N ASP A 147 22.93 -23.01 -25.85
CA ASP A 147 23.17 -22.48 -27.20
C ASP A 147 21.85 -22.25 -27.98
N THR A 148 20.82 -23.05 -27.69
CA THR A 148 19.43 -22.85 -28.14
C THR A 148 18.56 -22.34 -27.00
N THR A 149 17.54 -21.52 -27.30
CA THR A 149 16.61 -21.02 -26.28
C THR A 149 15.98 -22.19 -25.52
N LEU A 150 16.07 -22.15 -24.19
CA LEU A 150 15.42 -23.14 -23.31
C LEU A 150 13.91 -23.17 -23.57
N ASP A 151 13.35 -24.38 -23.64
CA ASP A 151 11.92 -24.57 -23.81
C ASP A 151 11.17 -23.99 -22.59
N PRO A 152 10.18 -23.10 -22.79
CA PRO A 152 9.39 -22.54 -21.70
C PRO A 152 8.72 -23.63 -20.86
N GLY A 153 8.95 -23.61 -19.55
CA GLY A 153 8.40 -24.58 -18.62
C GLY A 153 9.19 -25.90 -18.47
N SER A 154 10.34 -26.05 -19.15
CA SER A 154 11.29 -27.14 -18.91
C SER A 154 11.87 -27.11 -17.47
N ALA A 155 12.42 -28.22 -16.99
CA ALA A 155 12.97 -28.31 -15.64
C ALA A 155 14.10 -27.27 -15.39
N VAL A 156 14.93 -27.00 -16.41
CA VAL A 156 16.01 -26.01 -16.33
C VAL A 156 15.49 -24.57 -16.41
N ASP A 157 14.47 -24.29 -17.22
CA ASP A 157 13.77 -22.99 -17.21
C ASP A 157 13.14 -22.70 -15.84
N ARG A 158 12.52 -23.71 -15.21
CA ARG A 158 11.99 -23.62 -13.83
C ARG A 158 13.08 -23.39 -12.78
N LEU A 159 14.25 -24.00 -12.93
CA LEU A 159 15.41 -23.72 -12.06
C LEU A 159 15.88 -22.27 -12.18
N ASN A 160 15.88 -21.68 -13.38
CA ASN A 160 16.17 -20.26 -13.59
C ASN A 160 15.12 -19.35 -12.94
N GLN A 161 13.83 -19.72 -13.01
CA GLN A 161 12.75 -18.98 -12.35
C GLN A 161 12.88 -19.03 -10.82
N LEU A 162 13.17 -20.21 -10.26
CA LEU A 162 13.48 -20.39 -8.83
C LEU A 162 14.70 -19.57 -8.41
N GLY A 163 15.73 -19.50 -9.26
CA GLY A 163 16.91 -18.68 -9.02
C GLY A 163 16.60 -17.19 -8.95
N LYS A 164 15.74 -16.69 -9.85
CA LYS A 164 15.25 -15.31 -9.79
C LYS A 164 14.42 -15.01 -8.54
N ALA A 165 13.64 -15.99 -8.06
CA ALA A 165 12.93 -15.85 -6.80
C ALA A 165 13.91 -15.84 -5.61
N ALA A 166 14.94 -16.68 -5.63
CA ALA A 166 15.98 -16.72 -4.61
C ALA A 166 16.80 -15.41 -4.54
N GLN A 167 17.14 -14.82 -5.68
CA GLN A 167 17.83 -13.52 -5.77
C GLN A 167 17.02 -12.37 -5.13
N LYS A 168 15.69 -12.50 -5.10
CA LYS A 168 14.77 -11.51 -4.50
C LYS A 168 14.47 -11.76 -3.01
N LEU A 169 15.00 -12.83 -2.41
CA LEU A 169 14.82 -13.12 -0.99
C LEU A 169 15.58 -12.09 -0.14
N ASP A 170 14.85 -11.22 0.55
CA ASP A 170 15.42 -10.33 1.56
C ASP A 170 15.34 -10.97 2.95
N ILE A 171 16.45 -11.54 3.40
CA ILE A 171 16.62 -12.20 4.70
C ILE A 171 17.06 -11.23 5.82
N HIS A 172 17.42 -9.99 5.49
CA HIS A 172 17.97 -8.99 6.41
C HIS A 172 16.96 -7.88 6.73
N ARG A 173 15.70 -8.24 6.96
CA ARG A 173 14.59 -7.30 7.28
C ARG A 173 14.62 -6.69 8.69
N ALA A 174 15.78 -6.64 9.38
CA ALA A 174 15.87 -5.95 10.68
C ALA A 174 15.43 -4.48 10.55
N ASP A 175 15.81 -3.85 9.44
CA ASP A 175 15.55 -2.43 9.16
C ASP A 175 14.08 -2.19 8.74
N ALA A 176 13.36 -3.20 8.24
CA ALA A 176 11.97 -3.05 7.80
C ALA A 176 11.02 -2.69 8.95
N LEU A 177 11.38 -3.04 10.19
CA LEU A 177 10.63 -2.72 11.42
C LEU A 177 11.20 -1.50 12.16
N GLU A 178 12.23 -0.86 11.62
CA GLU A 178 12.86 0.29 12.26
C GLU A 178 11.85 1.44 12.45
N ASN A 179 11.00 1.65 11.45
CA ASN A 179 9.90 2.62 11.47
C ASN A 179 8.57 2.05 12.03
N ALA A 180 8.56 0.86 12.64
CA ALA A 180 7.33 0.27 13.17
C ALA A 180 6.74 1.14 14.31
N PRO A 181 5.40 1.31 14.37
CA PRO A 181 4.73 2.06 15.44
C PRO A 181 5.07 1.55 16.83
N GLY A 182 4.95 2.43 17.84
CA GLY A 182 5.23 2.10 19.24
C GLY A 182 4.34 1.00 19.83
N TRP A 183 3.18 0.75 19.23
CA TRP A 183 2.29 -0.35 19.61
C TRP A 183 2.74 -1.72 19.04
N ILE A 184 3.76 -1.77 18.17
CA ILE A 184 4.33 -3.04 17.66
C ILE A 184 5.52 -3.48 18.52
N SER A 185 5.58 -4.76 18.84
CA SER A 185 6.72 -5.37 19.52
C SER A 185 7.83 -5.74 18.53
N LYS A 186 8.75 -4.81 18.22
CA LYS A 186 9.86 -5.01 17.25
C LYS A 186 10.64 -6.31 17.44
N ASN A 187 11.04 -6.66 18.67
CA ASN A 187 11.82 -7.87 18.94
C ASN A 187 11.06 -9.15 18.60
N LYS A 188 9.78 -9.22 18.99
CA LYS A 188 8.90 -10.36 18.65
C LYS A 188 8.64 -10.40 17.15
N SER A 189 8.33 -9.26 16.55
CA SER A 189 8.12 -9.13 15.11
C SER A 189 9.34 -9.61 14.32
N TYR A 190 10.56 -9.19 14.69
CA TYR A 190 11.78 -9.64 14.02
C TYR A 190 11.94 -11.17 14.03
N LEU A 191 11.69 -11.79 15.19
CA LEU A 191 11.71 -13.25 15.33
C LEU A 191 10.63 -13.94 14.48
N MET A 192 9.42 -13.38 14.44
CA MET A 192 8.26 -14.01 13.79
C MET A 192 8.17 -13.74 12.29
N SER A 193 8.44 -12.51 11.83
CA SER A 193 8.48 -12.17 10.41
C SER A 193 9.63 -12.86 9.67
N GLY A 194 10.73 -13.15 10.39
CA GLY A 194 11.82 -13.97 9.86
C GLY A 194 11.39 -15.38 9.48
N ALA A 195 10.42 -15.96 10.20
CA ALA A 195 9.88 -17.30 9.90
C ALA A 195 9.11 -17.34 8.56
N GLY A 196 8.36 -16.28 8.23
CA GLY A 196 7.64 -16.18 6.95
C GLY A 196 8.59 -16.14 5.74
N VAL A 197 9.67 -15.36 5.82
CA VAL A 197 10.75 -15.37 4.81
C VAL A 197 11.47 -16.73 4.80
N GLY A 198 11.65 -17.35 5.97
CA GLY A 198 12.18 -18.69 6.13
C GLY A 198 11.39 -19.76 5.39
N MET A 199 10.05 -19.70 5.40
CA MET A 199 9.18 -20.60 4.65
C MET A 199 9.27 -20.38 3.13
N GLN A 200 9.35 -19.12 2.68
CA GLN A 200 9.59 -18.80 1.27
C GLN A 200 10.95 -19.34 0.80
N ALA A 201 12.00 -19.11 1.60
CA ALA A 201 13.34 -19.63 1.34
C ALA A 201 13.39 -21.16 1.28
N PHE A 202 12.73 -21.84 2.23
CA PHE A 202 12.63 -23.30 2.25
C PHE A 202 11.83 -23.84 1.06
N GLY A 203 10.74 -23.17 0.67
CA GLY A 203 9.94 -23.52 -0.50
C GLY A 203 10.74 -23.41 -1.80
N ILE A 204 11.53 -22.35 -1.96
CA ILE A 204 12.42 -22.17 -3.12
C ILE A 204 13.52 -23.25 -3.15
N TYR A 205 14.18 -23.51 -2.02
CA TYR A 205 15.18 -24.57 -1.90
C TYR A 205 14.59 -25.96 -2.22
N SER A 206 13.39 -26.25 -1.71
CA SER A 206 12.68 -27.50 -1.98
C SER A 206 12.31 -27.64 -3.45
N GLY A 207 11.95 -26.53 -4.11
CA GLY A 207 11.76 -26.46 -5.56
C GLY A 207 13.04 -26.81 -6.33
N TYR A 208 14.20 -26.27 -5.92
CA TYR A 208 15.51 -26.61 -6.51
C TYR A 208 15.79 -28.11 -6.43
N LYS A 209 15.56 -28.70 -5.24
CA LYS A 209 15.73 -30.14 -5.02
C LYS A 209 14.80 -30.96 -5.92
N ALA A 210 13.50 -30.65 -5.93
CA ALA A 210 12.51 -31.39 -6.71
C ALA A 210 12.82 -31.36 -8.22
N MET A 211 13.25 -30.21 -8.74
CA MET A 211 13.63 -30.08 -10.15
C MET A 211 14.88 -30.88 -10.49
N ILE A 212 15.88 -30.91 -9.61
CA ILE A 212 17.10 -31.70 -9.81
C ILE A 212 16.81 -33.20 -9.72
N ASP A 213 15.94 -33.63 -8.81
CA ASP A 213 15.51 -35.02 -8.72
C ASP A 213 14.73 -35.45 -9.97
N ALA A 214 13.86 -34.59 -10.51
CA ALA A 214 13.15 -34.83 -11.77
C ALA A 214 14.13 -34.96 -12.96
N ILE A 215 15.15 -34.09 -13.04
CA ILE A 215 16.19 -34.18 -14.07
C ILE A 215 16.93 -35.52 -13.97
N LYS A 216 17.23 -36.02 -12.77
CA LYS A 216 17.91 -37.31 -12.57
C LYS A 216 17.06 -38.53 -12.91
N GLN A 217 15.76 -38.47 -12.67
CA GLN A 217 14.85 -39.60 -12.86
C GLN A 217 14.38 -39.76 -14.31
N GLY A 218 14.64 -38.77 -15.18
CA GLY A 218 14.26 -38.82 -16.60
C GLY A 218 12.75 -38.77 -16.85
N ASP A 219 11.97 -38.40 -15.83
CA ASP A 219 10.52 -38.47 -15.81
C ASP A 219 9.89 -37.13 -16.21
N THR A 220 9.40 -37.04 -17.44
CA THR A 220 8.85 -35.82 -18.04
C THR A 220 7.37 -35.61 -17.75
N LEU A 221 6.65 -36.61 -17.21
CA LEU A 221 5.20 -36.56 -17.01
C LEU A 221 4.79 -36.42 -15.53
N GLU A 222 5.55 -36.97 -14.58
CA GLU A 222 5.26 -36.82 -13.15
C GLU A 222 5.85 -35.53 -12.53
N ALA A 223 6.90 -34.98 -13.16
CA ALA A 223 7.49 -33.68 -12.82
C ALA A 223 6.54 -32.47 -13.09
N VAL A 224 5.59 -32.64 -14.02
CA VAL A 224 4.55 -31.64 -14.32
C VAL A 224 3.53 -31.53 -13.19
N PHE A 225 3.23 -32.65 -12.51
CA PHE A 225 2.24 -32.69 -11.41
C PHE A 225 2.83 -32.36 -10.04
N GLN A 226 4.10 -32.71 -9.79
CA GLN A 226 4.81 -32.37 -8.54
C GLN A 226 5.36 -30.93 -8.54
N GLY A 227 5.63 -30.34 -9.71
CA GLY A 227 6.17 -28.98 -9.88
C GLY A 227 5.19 -27.92 -10.38
N GLY A 228 3.94 -28.29 -10.67
CA GLY A 228 2.91 -27.39 -11.22
C GLY A 228 2.38 -26.35 -10.24
N SER A 229 2.50 -26.58 -8.93
CA SER A 229 2.02 -25.65 -7.89
C SER A 229 2.93 -24.45 -7.65
N ILE A 230 4.20 -24.50 -8.05
CA ILE A 230 5.15 -23.40 -7.81
C ILE A 230 5.02 -22.31 -8.88
N ALA A 231 4.50 -22.62 -10.08
CA ALA A 231 4.47 -21.67 -11.20
C ALA A 231 3.28 -20.68 -11.21
N ALA A 232 2.23 -20.89 -10.40
CA ALA A 232 1.01 -20.09 -10.46
C ALA A 232 1.07 -18.76 -9.65
N GLU A 233 2.08 -18.54 -8.81
CA GLU A 233 2.04 -17.47 -7.79
C GLU A 233 3.08 -16.34 -7.96
N PHE A 234 3.76 -16.21 -9.10
CA PHE A 234 4.94 -15.33 -9.17
C PHE A 234 4.72 -13.80 -9.25
N GLY A 235 3.49 -13.33 -8.99
CA GLY A 235 3.18 -11.90 -8.78
C GLY A 235 2.61 -11.57 -7.39
N SER A 236 2.26 -12.56 -6.57
CA SER A 236 1.56 -12.35 -5.29
C SER A 236 1.79 -13.52 -4.33
N LEU A 237 3.01 -13.67 -3.81
CA LEU A 237 3.31 -14.69 -2.80
C LEU A 237 2.94 -14.18 -1.39
N ILE A 238 1.64 -14.10 -1.10
CA ILE A 238 1.12 -14.31 0.24
C ILE A 238 0.42 -15.67 0.20
N VAL A 239 1.04 -16.59 0.94
CA VAL A 239 0.64 -17.94 1.35
C VAL A 239 -0.87 -18.20 1.25
N GLU A 240 -1.28 -19.12 0.38
CA GLU A 240 -2.40 -20.02 0.72
C GLU A 240 -2.55 -21.26 -0.18
N ARG A 241 -2.11 -21.27 -1.45
CA ARG A 241 -2.43 -22.40 -2.35
C ARG A 241 -1.28 -23.34 -2.69
N GLY A 242 -0.03 -22.99 -2.37
CA GLY A 242 1.12 -23.89 -2.53
C GLY A 242 1.31 -24.94 -1.42
N LEU A 243 0.84 -24.67 -0.19
CA LEU A 243 1.26 -25.44 1.00
C LEU A 243 0.59 -26.81 1.18
N THR A 244 -0.63 -27.01 0.69
CA THR A 244 -1.39 -28.26 0.89
C THR A 244 -0.81 -29.44 0.10
N LYS A 245 -0.37 -29.24 -1.15
CA LYS A 245 0.32 -30.29 -1.93
C LYS A 245 1.78 -30.48 -1.54
N THR A 246 2.47 -29.42 -1.11
CA THR A 246 3.85 -29.52 -0.59
C THR A 246 3.93 -30.27 0.74
N GLY A 247 2.88 -30.20 1.58
CA GLY A 247 2.75 -30.98 2.82
C GLY A 247 2.69 -32.50 2.63
N GLU A 248 2.05 -32.98 1.56
CA GLU A 248 1.91 -34.42 1.25
C GLU A 248 3.23 -35.04 0.75
N ALA A 249 4.01 -34.27 -0.05
CA ALA A 249 5.38 -34.64 -0.45
C ALA A 249 6.37 -34.51 0.73
N MET A 250 6.16 -33.56 1.65
CA MET A 250 6.93 -33.42 2.90
C MET A 250 6.80 -34.65 3.81
N LEU A 251 5.61 -35.26 3.91
CA LEU A 251 5.37 -36.49 4.69
C LEU A 251 6.12 -37.71 4.13
N ARG A 252 6.32 -37.79 2.81
CA ARG A 252 6.99 -38.93 2.16
C ARG A 252 8.52 -38.80 2.09
N ASN A 253 9.07 -37.58 2.04
CA ASN A 253 10.51 -37.31 1.81
C ASN A 253 11.21 -36.43 2.88
N GLY A 254 10.55 -36.10 3.99
CA GLY A 254 10.99 -35.09 4.99
C GLY A 254 12.39 -35.31 5.60
N GLY A 255 12.88 -36.55 5.67
CA GLY A 255 14.19 -36.87 6.27
C GLY A 255 15.42 -36.33 5.53
N THR A 256 15.34 -36.10 4.21
CA THR A 256 16.52 -35.67 3.41
C THR A 256 16.53 -34.17 3.10
N ALA A 257 15.38 -33.51 2.91
CA ALA A 257 15.33 -32.07 2.63
C ALA A 257 15.69 -31.21 3.86
N LEU A 258 15.27 -31.64 5.06
CA LEU A 258 15.58 -30.97 6.33
C LEU A 258 17.05 -31.12 6.75
N LYS A 259 17.78 -32.11 6.20
CA LYS A 259 19.20 -32.32 6.51
C LYS A 259 20.11 -31.25 5.90
N TYR A 260 19.79 -30.78 4.70
CA TYR A 260 20.70 -29.97 3.88
C TYR A 260 20.33 -28.48 3.83
N PHE A 261 19.04 -28.11 3.98
CA PHE A 261 18.65 -26.70 4.07
C PHE A 261 19.34 -25.94 5.21
N PRO A 262 19.43 -26.45 6.46
CA PRO A 262 20.15 -25.79 7.56
C PRO A 262 21.64 -25.56 7.30
N LEU A 263 22.21 -26.16 6.25
CA LEU A 263 23.62 -26.00 5.87
C LEU A 263 23.84 -24.83 4.89
N THR A 264 22.79 -24.28 4.28
CA THR A 264 22.84 -23.08 3.42
C THR A 264 23.03 -21.80 4.23
N SER A 265 23.46 -20.68 3.62
CA SER A 265 23.56 -19.37 4.31
C SER A 265 22.23 -18.98 4.95
N VAL A 266 21.13 -19.12 4.19
CA VAL A 266 19.78 -18.77 4.63
C VAL A 266 19.33 -19.72 5.75
N GLY A 267 19.50 -21.02 5.58
CA GLY A 267 19.14 -22.02 6.58
C GLY A 267 19.94 -21.92 7.87
N LYS A 268 21.22 -21.54 7.83
CA LYS A 268 22.03 -21.28 9.05
C LYS A 268 21.57 -20.03 9.78
N TYR A 269 21.30 -18.94 9.05
CA TYR A 269 20.75 -17.71 9.63
C TYR A 269 19.41 -17.99 10.32
N MET A 270 18.55 -18.80 9.70
CA MET A 270 17.27 -19.26 10.24
C MET A 270 17.42 -20.23 11.43
N SER A 271 18.43 -21.11 11.41
CA SER A 271 18.70 -22.09 12.49
C SER A 271 19.17 -21.45 13.80
N ARG A 272 19.64 -20.19 13.77
CA ARG A 272 19.94 -19.44 15.00
C ARG A 272 18.68 -19.06 15.81
N GLY A 273 17.48 -19.23 15.22
CA GLY A 273 16.16 -19.13 15.88
C GLY A 273 15.48 -20.49 16.15
N ALA A 274 16.25 -21.59 16.21
CA ALA A 274 15.78 -23.00 16.14
C ALA A 274 14.63 -23.41 17.08
N GLY A 275 14.47 -22.77 18.25
CA GLY A 275 13.38 -23.11 19.19
C GLY A 275 11.97 -22.85 18.63
N MET A 276 11.81 -21.87 17.74
CA MET A 276 10.53 -21.56 17.09
C MET A 276 10.44 -22.06 15.65
N PHE A 277 11.56 -22.38 14.98
CA PHE A 277 11.53 -23.02 13.65
C PHE A 277 10.92 -24.42 13.72
N ALA A 278 11.24 -25.19 14.76
CA ALA A 278 10.59 -26.47 15.01
C ALA A 278 9.09 -26.31 15.34
N SER A 279 8.71 -25.22 16.03
CA SER A 279 7.34 -24.93 16.47
C SER A 279 6.45 -24.32 15.36
N ALA A 280 7.02 -23.54 14.44
CA ALA A 280 6.36 -22.98 13.27
C ALA A 280 6.22 -24.01 12.14
N ILE A 281 7.09 -25.02 12.13
CA ILE A 281 6.87 -26.25 11.39
C ILE A 281 5.64 -26.93 12.01
N THR A 282 5.54 -27.17 13.32
CA THR A 282 4.39 -27.89 13.92
C THR A 282 3.04 -27.15 13.90
N LEU A 283 2.98 -25.81 13.84
CA LEU A 283 1.73 -25.05 13.91
C LEU A 283 0.75 -25.26 12.73
N PRO A 284 1.19 -25.37 11.45
CA PRO A 284 0.33 -25.90 10.38
C PRO A 284 0.12 -27.42 10.46
N PHE A 285 0.84 -28.15 11.33
CA PHE A 285 0.76 -29.61 11.45
C PHE A 285 -0.11 -30.13 12.61
N ASP A 286 -0.51 -29.29 13.58
CA ASP A 286 -1.63 -29.62 14.50
C ASP A 286 -2.99 -29.58 13.76
N ILE A 287 -3.09 -28.82 12.66
CA ILE A 287 -4.22 -28.82 11.72
C ILE A 287 -4.19 -30.09 10.85
N ALA A 288 -3.01 -30.66 10.60
CA ALA A 288 -2.88 -31.89 9.80
C ALA A 288 -3.39 -33.14 10.53
N ASP A 289 -3.34 -33.19 11.88
CA ASP A 289 -3.96 -34.27 12.66
C ASP A 289 -5.51 -34.15 12.71
N ALA A 290 -6.05 -32.93 12.59
CA ALA A 290 -7.48 -32.72 12.35
C ALA A 290 -7.88 -33.20 10.93
N ILE A 291 -7.04 -32.93 9.92
CA ILE A 291 -7.24 -33.42 8.54
C ILE A 291 -7.03 -34.94 8.42
N LYS A 292 -6.19 -35.55 9.25
CA LYS A 292 -6.02 -37.02 9.30
C LYS A 292 -7.26 -37.72 9.87
N SER A 293 -8.03 -37.02 10.70
CA SER A 293 -9.35 -37.47 11.17
C SER A 293 -10.43 -37.35 10.08
N PHE A 294 -10.33 -36.34 9.19
CA PHE A 294 -11.20 -36.21 8.00
C PHE A 294 -10.83 -37.18 6.86
N ASN A 295 -9.55 -37.48 6.64
CA ASN A 295 -9.11 -38.43 5.61
C ASN A 295 -9.33 -39.91 6.01
N ALA A 296 -9.54 -40.20 7.28
CA ALA A 296 -10.02 -41.52 7.72
C ALA A 296 -11.52 -41.72 7.43
N ALA A 297 -12.27 -40.65 7.13
CA ALA A 297 -13.68 -40.70 6.74
C ALA A 297 -13.89 -40.68 5.21
N ALA A 298 -12.86 -40.40 4.41
CA ALA A 298 -12.91 -40.37 2.95
C ALA A 298 -12.36 -41.66 2.29
N ALA A 299 -12.17 -42.75 3.05
CA ALA A 299 -11.42 -43.94 2.63
C ALA A 299 -12.25 -45.21 2.39
N ALA A 300 -13.57 -45.13 2.31
CA ALA A 300 -14.45 -46.23 1.94
C ALA A 300 -15.18 -45.94 0.62
N GLN A 301 -15.75 -47.01 0.09
CA GLN A 301 -16.52 -46.99 -1.15
C GLN A 301 -17.97 -47.34 -0.83
N GLY A 302 -18.89 -46.74 -1.57
CA GLY A 302 -20.31 -46.66 -1.20
C GLY A 302 -20.66 -45.19 -0.92
N LYS A 303 -21.38 -44.90 0.17
CA LYS A 303 -21.68 -43.53 0.64
C LYS A 303 -20.45 -42.61 0.88
N GLU A 304 -19.26 -43.08 0.53
CA GLU A 304 -17.96 -42.41 0.63
C GLU A 304 -17.29 -42.14 -0.74
N ALA A 305 -17.97 -42.38 -1.88
CA ALA A 305 -17.48 -42.04 -3.23
C ALA A 305 -17.92 -40.65 -3.74
N GLN A 306 -18.73 -39.91 -2.98
CA GLN A 306 -19.23 -38.56 -3.34
C GLN A 306 -18.30 -37.43 -2.88
N ASP A 307 -17.41 -37.71 -1.91
CA ASP A 307 -16.44 -36.74 -1.38
C ASP A 307 -15.25 -36.46 -2.30
N HIS A 308 -15.09 -37.22 -3.39
CA HIS A 308 -13.90 -37.14 -4.24
C HIS A 308 -14.05 -36.25 -5.48
N TYR A 309 -15.20 -35.62 -5.71
CA TYR A 309 -15.37 -34.65 -6.82
C TYR A 309 -14.95 -33.22 -6.47
N VAL A 310 -14.73 -32.91 -5.20
CA VAL A 310 -14.34 -31.57 -4.71
C VAL A 310 -12.83 -31.30 -4.83
N SER A 311 -12.03 -32.30 -5.22
CA SER A 311 -10.57 -32.14 -5.31
C SER A 311 -10.04 -31.84 -6.73
N GLY A 312 -10.93 -31.72 -7.71
CA GLY A 312 -10.59 -31.45 -9.11
C GLY A 312 -10.85 -30.01 -9.56
N GLY A 313 -9.94 -29.09 -9.26
CA GLY A 313 -9.67 -28.01 -10.21
C GLY A 313 -10.00 -26.57 -9.81
N LEU A 314 -9.96 -26.24 -8.52
CA LEU A 314 -9.68 -24.87 -8.09
C LEU A 314 -8.16 -24.74 -7.84
N SER A 315 -7.47 -23.97 -8.67
CA SER A 315 -6.09 -23.50 -8.40
C SER A 315 -5.73 -22.30 -9.31
N VAL A 316 -6.14 -21.11 -8.86
CA VAL A 316 -5.40 -19.83 -8.92
C VAL A 316 -5.03 -19.25 -10.30
N ALA A 317 -5.95 -18.46 -10.85
CA ALA A 317 -5.76 -17.02 -10.86
C ALA A 317 -6.78 -16.48 -9.83
N GLY A 318 -6.52 -15.52 -8.96
CA GLY A 318 -5.44 -14.56 -8.81
C GLY A 318 -6.13 -13.39 -8.08
N ALA A 319 -5.55 -12.92 -6.97
CA ALA A 319 -6.11 -11.85 -6.14
C ALA A 319 -6.72 -10.71 -7.00
N GLY A 320 -8.04 -10.49 -6.92
CA GLY A 320 -8.71 -9.45 -7.72
C GLY A 320 -10.22 -9.55 -7.94
N ILE A 321 -10.93 -10.61 -7.53
CA ILE A 321 -12.37 -10.74 -7.84
C ILE A 321 -13.18 -11.29 -6.66
N SER A 322 -13.08 -10.64 -5.50
CA SER A 322 -14.12 -10.72 -4.45
C SER A 322 -14.68 -9.35 -4.08
N LEU A 323 -14.28 -8.31 -4.81
CA LEU A 323 -14.80 -6.94 -4.70
C LEU A 323 -15.58 -6.50 -5.95
N VAL A 324 -15.84 -7.40 -6.91
CA VAL A 324 -16.44 -7.04 -8.21
C VAL A 324 -17.93 -7.39 -8.32
N LEU A 325 -18.50 -8.19 -7.42
CA LEU A 325 -19.97 -8.20 -7.22
C LEU A 325 -20.42 -7.19 -6.15
N GLY A 326 -19.49 -6.67 -5.34
CA GLY A 326 -19.73 -5.60 -4.37
C GLY A 326 -19.55 -4.18 -4.93
N ILE A 327 -18.72 -3.94 -5.95
CA ILE A 327 -18.49 -2.57 -6.49
C ILE A 327 -19.44 -2.20 -7.64
N ALA A 328 -20.08 -3.15 -8.32
CA ALA A 328 -21.19 -2.83 -9.23
C ALA A 328 -22.47 -2.41 -8.46
N ALA A 329 -22.60 -2.79 -7.18
CA ALA A 329 -23.67 -2.35 -6.29
C ALA A 329 -23.39 -1.00 -5.58
N LEU A 330 -22.17 -0.46 -5.70
CA LEU A 330 -21.74 0.72 -4.93
C LEU A 330 -21.58 2.02 -5.76
N ALA A 331 -21.88 2.00 -7.07
CA ALA A 331 -21.81 3.20 -7.92
C ALA A 331 -23.15 3.62 -8.55
N GLY A 332 -24.27 2.97 -8.22
CA GLY A 332 -25.50 3.19 -8.98
C GLY A 332 -26.80 2.72 -8.35
N PHE A 333 -26.96 2.78 -7.02
CA PHE A 333 -28.29 2.60 -6.41
C PHE A 333 -28.50 3.62 -5.29
N GLY A 334 -29.06 4.75 -5.68
CA GLY A 334 -29.35 5.86 -4.78
C GLY A 334 -30.14 6.99 -5.44
N SER A 335 -31.14 6.68 -6.28
CA SER A 335 -32.35 7.51 -6.51
C SER A 335 -33.13 7.02 -7.74
N VAL A 336 -34.02 6.05 -7.55
CA VAL A 336 -35.25 5.95 -8.38
C VAL A 336 -36.40 5.75 -7.41
N ALA A 337 -36.78 6.85 -6.76
CA ALA A 337 -38.11 6.96 -6.16
C ALA A 337 -39.12 7.13 -7.31
N GLY A 338 -40.34 6.63 -7.11
CA GLY A 338 -41.49 6.95 -7.96
C GLY A 338 -41.75 8.47 -8.07
N PRO A 339 -42.79 8.86 -8.82
CA PRO A 339 -42.75 9.89 -9.88
C PRO A 339 -42.62 11.36 -9.42
N VAL A 340 -41.48 11.72 -8.80
CA VAL A 340 -41.08 13.13 -8.56
C VAL A 340 -39.61 13.41 -8.99
N GLY A 341 -38.94 12.46 -9.66
CA GLY A 341 -37.51 12.54 -9.97
C GLY A 341 -37.08 13.11 -11.34
N LEU A 342 -37.96 13.74 -12.14
CA LEU A 342 -37.56 14.38 -13.41
C LEU A 342 -37.00 15.80 -13.19
N VAL A 343 -35.80 15.90 -12.62
CA VAL A 343 -34.99 17.13 -12.72
C VAL A 343 -33.52 16.78 -12.94
N ALA A 344 -33.22 16.17 -14.09
CA ALA A 344 -31.87 16.15 -14.67
C ALA A 344 -31.83 16.01 -16.20
N ALA A 345 -32.97 16.15 -16.90
CA ALA A 345 -33.03 16.26 -18.36
C ALA A 345 -33.50 17.66 -18.82
N GLY A 346 -33.38 18.67 -17.93
CA GLY A 346 -33.74 20.06 -18.17
C GLY A 346 -32.68 20.91 -18.90
N LEU A 347 -31.74 20.31 -19.64
CA LEU A 347 -30.65 21.08 -20.27
C LEU A 347 -30.40 20.83 -21.77
N LEU A 348 -31.26 20.09 -22.49
CA LEU A 348 -31.11 19.92 -23.95
C LEU A 348 -32.38 20.06 -24.82
N ILE A 349 -33.50 20.56 -24.28
CA ILE A 349 -34.65 20.96 -25.12
C ILE A 349 -35.05 22.40 -24.77
N ALA A 350 -34.09 23.30 -24.94
CA ALA A 350 -34.29 24.74 -25.08
C ALA A 350 -33.94 25.15 -26.51
N ALA A 351 -34.53 24.48 -27.51
CA ALA A 351 -34.43 24.87 -28.92
C ALA A 351 -35.50 24.16 -29.77
N SER A 352 -36.77 24.53 -29.59
CA SER A 352 -37.80 24.57 -30.66
C SER A 352 -39.19 24.77 -30.05
N MET A 353 -39.41 25.95 -29.45
CA MET A 353 -40.74 26.53 -29.58
C MET A 353 -40.93 26.92 -31.04
N ILE A 354 -42.15 26.71 -31.57
CA ILE A 354 -42.64 26.93 -32.95
C ILE A 354 -42.65 25.65 -33.81
N TYR A 355 -43.59 24.71 -33.56
CA TYR A 355 -44.41 24.06 -34.62
C TYR A 355 -45.55 23.09 -34.18
N GLN A 356 -46.04 23.05 -32.93
CA GLN A 356 -47.10 22.06 -32.57
C GLN A 356 -48.36 22.66 -31.96
N ALA A 357 -49.24 23.19 -32.81
CA ALA A 357 -50.68 23.30 -32.53
C ALA A 357 -51.54 22.43 -33.47
N ALA A 358 -50.91 21.60 -34.31
CA ALA A 358 -51.58 20.67 -35.23
C ALA A 358 -51.36 19.18 -34.89
N ARG A 359 -50.50 18.84 -33.92
CA ARG A 359 -50.14 17.44 -33.56
C ARG A 359 -50.67 16.94 -32.21
N VAL A 360 -51.31 17.78 -31.41
CA VAL A 360 -51.87 17.35 -30.11
C VAL A 360 -53.00 16.31 -30.29
N VAL A 361 -53.66 16.28 -31.45
CA VAL A 361 -54.68 15.28 -31.79
C VAL A 361 -54.05 13.99 -32.35
N ASP A 362 -52.94 14.08 -33.08
CA ASP A 362 -52.19 12.91 -33.59
C ASP A 362 -51.47 12.17 -32.44
N ASP A 363 -50.85 12.90 -31.51
CA ASP A 363 -50.17 12.32 -30.34
C ASP A 363 -51.14 11.68 -29.32
N ILE A 364 -52.46 11.93 -29.40
CA ILE A 364 -53.49 11.25 -28.59
C ILE A 364 -54.02 10.01 -29.33
N ASP A 365 -54.13 10.06 -30.67
CA ASP A 365 -54.54 8.95 -31.56
C ASP A 365 -53.57 7.76 -31.49
N ASP A 366 -52.28 8.03 -31.23
CA ASP A 366 -51.24 6.99 -31.06
C ASP A 366 -51.42 6.15 -29.77
N TYR A 367 -52.20 6.63 -28.78
CA TYR A 367 -52.36 5.98 -27.48
C TYR A 367 -53.81 5.58 -27.15
N ILE A 368 -54.83 6.25 -27.72
CA ILE A 368 -56.25 5.92 -27.53
C ILE A 368 -57.05 6.10 -28.83
N GLU A 369 -57.91 5.12 -29.18
CA GLU A 369 -58.80 5.21 -30.34
C GLU A 369 -59.95 6.21 -30.04
N LEU A 370 -59.97 7.35 -30.72
CA LEU A 370 -60.98 8.42 -30.56
C LEU A 370 -62.15 8.21 -31.54
N THR A 371 -63.39 8.42 -31.10
CA THR A 371 -64.55 8.48 -32.00
C THR A 371 -64.53 9.77 -32.84
N PHE A 372 -65.25 9.79 -33.97
CA PHE A 372 -65.30 10.94 -34.88
C PHE A 372 -65.74 12.25 -34.20
N GLU A 373 -66.71 12.19 -33.27
CA GLU A 373 -67.18 13.37 -32.52
C GLU A 373 -66.15 13.84 -31.46
N GLU A 374 -65.47 12.92 -30.78
CA GLU A 374 -64.41 13.22 -29.81
C GLU A 374 -63.19 13.86 -30.47
N ARG A 375 -62.84 13.42 -31.68
CA ARG A 375 -61.72 13.96 -32.48
C ARG A 375 -61.96 15.41 -32.91
N MET A 376 -63.19 15.73 -33.34
CA MET A 376 -63.61 17.08 -33.73
C MET A 376 -63.69 18.05 -32.54
N ARG A 377 -64.21 17.58 -31.39
CA ARG A 377 -64.37 18.39 -30.17
C ARG A 377 -63.05 18.63 -29.43
N SER A 378 -62.21 17.60 -29.32
CA SER A 378 -60.86 17.72 -28.73
C SER A 378 -59.96 18.64 -29.57
N GLY A 379 -60.07 18.57 -30.90
CA GLY A 379 -59.41 19.51 -31.82
C GLY A 379 -59.88 20.96 -31.65
N TRP A 380 -61.18 21.19 -31.42
CA TRP A 380 -61.73 22.53 -31.15
C TRP A 380 -61.35 23.11 -29.78
N PHE A 381 -61.24 22.28 -28.73
CA PHE A 381 -60.82 22.71 -27.39
C PHE A 381 -59.33 23.00 -27.30
N ALA A 382 -58.48 22.17 -27.92
CA ALA A 382 -57.06 22.48 -28.09
C ALA A 382 -56.83 23.77 -28.92
N PHE A 383 -57.68 24.03 -29.93
CA PHE A 383 -57.63 25.24 -30.77
C PHE A 383 -58.10 26.52 -30.06
N THR A 384 -59.02 26.42 -29.09
CA THR A 384 -59.59 27.57 -28.35
C THR A 384 -59.01 27.78 -26.96
N ASN A 385 -57.93 27.06 -26.61
CA ASN A 385 -57.31 27.04 -25.29
C ASN A 385 -58.30 26.71 -24.16
N LYS A 386 -59.20 25.75 -24.41
CA LYS A 386 -60.14 25.20 -23.44
C LYS A 386 -59.65 23.83 -22.96
N GLU A 387 -59.91 23.49 -21.69
CA GLU A 387 -59.57 22.16 -21.13
C GLU A 387 -60.26 21.04 -21.94
N LEU A 388 -59.51 19.99 -22.26
CA LEU A 388 -60.01 18.79 -22.93
C LEU A 388 -61.03 18.06 -22.02
N ASP A 389 -61.96 17.31 -22.61
CA ASP A 389 -62.94 16.54 -21.84
C ASP A 389 -62.21 15.53 -20.93
N GLN A 390 -62.62 15.44 -19.65
CA GLN A 390 -61.92 14.63 -18.64
C GLN A 390 -61.81 13.15 -19.02
N ASP A 391 -62.82 12.57 -19.67
CA ASP A 391 -62.79 11.17 -20.11
C ASP A 391 -61.67 10.88 -21.12
N VAL A 392 -61.43 11.80 -22.06
CA VAL A 392 -60.35 11.70 -23.07
C VAL A 392 -58.98 11.89 -22.40
N LEU A 393 -58.87 12.85 -21.47
CA LEU A 393 -57.64 13.09 -20.69
C LEU A 393 -57.29 11.91 -19.79
N ASP A 394 -58.27 11.31 -19.14
CA ASP A 394 -58.09 10.20 -18.21
C ASP A 394 -57.67 8.93 -18.96
N ARG A 395 -58.32 8.60 -20.08
CA ARG A 395 -57.91 7.50 -20.97
C ARG A 395 -56.51 7.71 -21.56
N PHE A 396 -56.18 8.93 -21.97
CA PHE A 396 -54.86 9.28 -22.50
C PHE A 396 -53.77 9.18 -21.41
N LYS A 397 -54.01 9.72 -20.21
CA LYS A 397 -53.11 9.61 -19.05
C LYS A 397 -52.80 8.15 -18.74
N LEU A 398 -53.82 7.29 -18.70
CA LEU A 398 -53.65 5.85 -18.45
C LEU A 398 -52.79 5.18 -19.53
N SER A 399 -53.16 5.32 -20.81
CA SER A 399 -52.46 4.64 -21.91
C SER A 399 -51.04 5.16 -22.13
N LYS A 400 -50.84 6.48 -22.08
CA LYS A 400 -49.52 7.09 -22.19
C LYS A 400 -48.61 6.73 -21.04
N SER A 401 -49.08 6.85 -19.79
CA SER A 401 -48.26 6.46 -18.64
C SER A 401 -47.92 4.97 -18.64
N TYR A 402 -48.81 4.11 -19.15
CA TYR A 402 -48.50 2.69 -19.32
C TYR A 402 -47.37 2.47 -20.35
N SER A 403 -47.51 3.08 -21.53
CA SER A 403 -46.53 2.95 -22.63
C SER A 403 -45.17 3.55 -22.26
N ASP A 404 -45.15 4.76 -21.68
CA ASP A 404 -43.92 5.43 -21.24
C ASP A 404 -43.20 4.61 -20.16
N HIS A 405 -43.95 4.03 -19.21
CA HIS A 405 -43.37 3.18 -18.17
C HIS A 405 -42.82 1.87 -18.74
N GLN A 406 -43.54 1.22 -19.66
CA GLN A 406 -43.06 0.01 -20.34
C GLN A 406 -41.75 0.29 -21.09
N GLN A 407 -41.70 1.39 -21.86
CA GLN A 407 -40.51 1.76 -22.61
C GLN A 407 -39.32 2.08 -21.70
N GLN A 408 -39.56 2.75 -20.57
CA GLN A 408 -38.53 3.02 -19.57
C GLN A 408 -37.94 1.73 -18.99
N LEU A 409 -38.79 0.75 -18.64
CA LEU A 409 -38.35 -0.55 -18.13
C LEU A 409 -37.52 -1.32 -19.17
N GLU A 410 -37.95 -1.32 -20.44
CA GLU A 410 -37.21 -1.97 -21.53
C GLU A 410 -35.85 -1.31 -21.79
N LEU A 411 -35.79 0.03 -21.83
CA LEU A 411 -34.54 0.77 -22.02
C LEU A 411 -33.57 0.54 -20.86
N SER A 412 -34.08 0.61 -19.62
CA SER A 412 -33.30 0.34 -18.41
C SER A 412 -32.73 -1.08 -18.40
N ALA A 413 -33.53 -2.08 -18.79
CA ALA A 413 -33.08 -3.47 -18.90
C ALA A 413 -32.00 -3.65 -19.99
N ARG A 414 -32.16 -3.01 -21.15
CA ARG A 414 -31.13 -3.06 -22.23
C ARG A 414 -29.83 -2.41 -21.78
N ASP A 415 -29.90 -1.24 -21.14
CA ASP A 415 -28.72 -0.55 -20.63
C ASP A 415 -27.96 -1.42 -19.59
N MET A 416 -28.68 -2.11 -18.70
CA MET A 416 -28.09 -3.08 -17.78
C MET A 416 -27.37 -4.23 -18.50
N LEU A 417 -28.01 -4.82 -19.52
CA LEU A 417 -27.52 -5.97 -20.28
C LEU A 417 -26.38 -5.62 -21.25
N GLU A 418 -26.28 -4.36 -21.68
CA GLU A 418 -25.18 -3.86 -22.51
C GLU A 418 -24.05 -3.26 -21.69
N GLY A 419 -24.34 -2.82 -20.46
CA GLY A 419 -23.42 -2.20 -19.51
C GLY A 419 -23.00 -3.13 -18.38
N ALA A 420 -23.40 -2.79 -17.15
CA ALA A 420 -22.85 -3.36 -15.91
C ALA A 420 -23.04 -4.87 -15.77
N TYR A 421 -24.10 -5.43 -16.36
CA TYR A 421 -24.47 -6.84 -16.23
C TYR A 421 -24.25 -7.66 -17.50
N LYS A 422 -23.58 -7.08 -18.51
CA LYS A 422 -23.31 -7.73 -19.80
C LYS A 422 -22.69 -9.12 -19.69
N HIS A 423 -21.84 -9.33 -18.68
CA HIS A 423 -21.10 -10.57 -18.49
C HIS A 423 -21.73 -11.51 -17.44
N SER A 424 -22.79 -11.11 -16.75
CA SER A 424 -23.36 -11.86 -15.62
C SER A 424 -24.85 -12.16 -15.72
N ILE A 425 -25.63 -11.38 -16.49
CA ILE A 425 -27.07 -11.57 -16.66
C ILE A 425 -27.39 -11.82 -18.13
N GLU A 426 -28.20 -12.84 -18.39
CA GLU A 426 -28.69 -13.19 -19.73
C GLU A 426 -30.05 -12.56 -20.01
N HIS A 427 -30.93 -12.55 -19.00
CA HIS A 427 -32.30 -12.05 -19.14
C HIS A 427 -32.68 -11.14 -17.97
N VAL A 428 -33.35 -10.03 -18.28
CA VAL A 428 -34.11 -9.24 -17.31
C VAL A 428 -35.59 -9.51 -17.54
N ILE A 429 -36.32 -9.83 -16.48
CA ILE A 429 -37.76 -10.08 -16.51
C ILE A 429 -38.41 -8.98 -15.68
N ASN A 430 -39.05 -8.02 -16.36
CA ASN A 430 -39.84 -7.00 -15.69
C ASN A 430 -41.22 -7.55 -15.36
N GLY A 431 -41.65 -7.41 -14.10
CA GLY A 431 -42.92 -7.85 -13.60
C GLY A 431 -44.11 -7.12 -14.22
N ALA A 432 -45.30 -7.67 -13.99
CA ALA A 432 -46.53 -7.05 -14.43
C ALA A 432 -46.75 -5.72 -13.73
N PHE A 433 -47.36 -4.76 -14.45
CA PHE A 433 -47.82 -3.52 -13.87
C PHE A 433 -49.09 -3.06 -14.57
N GLN A 434 -49.84 -2.22 -13.87
CA GLN A 434 -50.98 -1.49 -14.41
C GLN A 434 -50.86 -0.01 -14.06
N VAL A 435 -51.64 0.81 -14.74
CA VAL A 435 -51.75 2.24 -14.45
C VAL A 435 -53.17 2.52 -14.03
N GLU A 436 -53.34 3.19 -12.91
CA GLU A 436 -54.64 3.63 -12.39
C GLU A 436 -54.63 5.14 -12.17
N LEU A 437 -55.80 5.78 -12.25
CA LEU A 437 -55.96 7.18 -11.88
C LEU A 437 -56.26 7.29 -10.40
N LYS A 438 -55.38 7.95 -9.65
CA LYS A 438 -55.61 8.29 -8.25
C LYS A 438 -55.79 9.80 -8.09
N PRO A 439 -56.79 10.24 -7.31
CA PRO A 439 -56.94 11.65 -6.99
C PRO A 439 -55.78 12.09 -6.09
N VAL A 440 -55.01 13.07 -6.52
CA VAL A 440 -53.95 13.68 -5.73
C VAL A 440 -54.28 15.13 -5.38
N GLU A 441 -53.96 15.53 -4.16
CA GLU A 441 -54.14 16.91 -3.69
C GLU A 441 -53.02 17.80 -4.22
N ILE A 442 -53.36 18.68 -5.16
CA ILE A 442 -52.46 19.71 -5.66
C ILE A 442 -52.76 21.00 -4.91
N TRP A 443 -51.84 21.35 -4.01
CA TRP A 443 -51.93 22.55 -3.20
C TRP A 443 -51.85 23.82 -4.05
N ARG A 444 -52.82 24.73 -3.86
CA ARG A 444 -52.91 26.00 -4.55
C ARG A 444 -51.97 27.00 -3.89
N TYR A 445 -51.25 27.77 -4.70
CA TYR A 445 -50.38 28.84 -4.20
C TYR A 445 -51.17 30.01 -3.57
N GLN A 446 -52.40 30.26 -4.05
CA GLN A 446 -53.38 31.21 -3.51
C GLN A 446 -54.80 30.63 -3.70
N TRP A 447 -55.67 30.76 -2.70
CA TRP A 447 -57.09 30.37 -2.77
C TRP A 447 -57.96 31.43 -2.08
N ASP A 448 -59.20 31.56 -2.55
CA ASP A 448 -60.17 32.48 -1.95
C ASP A 448 -61.16 31.70 -1.07
N GLU A 449 -60.94 31.73 0.24
CA GLU A 449 -61.81 31.09 1.22
C GLU A 449 -63.22 31.69 1.23
N SER A 450 -63.36 32.98 0.88
CA SER A 450 -64.65 33.67 0.83
C SER A 450 -65.50 33.25 -0.38
N ALA A 451 -64.85 32.75 -1.44
CA ALA A 451 -65.49 32.12 -2.59
C ALA A 451 -65.66 30.59 -2.43
N GLY A 452 -65.32 30.02 -1.25
CA GLY A 452 -65.46 28.60 -0.95
C GLY A 452 -64.39 27.70 -1.56
N GLN A 453 -63.23 28.24 -1.95
CA GLN A 453 -62.13 27.45 -2.50
C GLN A 453 -61.33 26.75 -1.39
N GLN A 454 -60.97 25.48 -1.61
CA GLN A 454 -60.07 24.75 -0.71
C GLN A 454 -58.59 25.03 -1.06
N PRO A 455 -57.67 24.89 -0.08
CA PRO A 455 -56.25 25.14 -0.28
C PRO A 455 -55.58 24.15 -1.24
N PHE A 456 -56.28 23.10 -1.67
CA PHE A 456 -55.86 22.16 -2.69
C PHE A 456 -56.97 21.95 -3.73
N LYS A 457 -56.59 21.51 -4.92
CA LYS A 457 -57.50 20.90 -5.89
C LYS A 457 -57.19 19.40 -5.97
N LEU A 458 -58.22 18.57 -6.04
CA LEU A 458 -58.04 17.15 -6.34
C LEU A 458 -57.90 17.01 -7.85
N GLU A 459 -56.78 16.47 -8.31
CA GLU A 459 -56.53 16.18 -9.71
C GLU A 459 -56.22 14.70 -9.88
N SER A 460 -56.92 14.02 -10.79
CA SER A 460 -56.66 12.62 -11.11
C SER A 460 -55.33 12.49 -11.86
N GLN A 461 -54.35 11.85 -11.24
CA GLN A 461 -53.05 11.55 -11.85
C GLN A 461 -52.88 10.04 -12.04
N ALA A 462 -52.23 9.67 -13.14
CA ALA A 462 -51.87 8.29 -13.43
C ALA A 462 -50.75 7.83 -12.49
N VAL A 463 -50.99 6.75 -11.76
CA VAL A 463 -50.05 6.12 -10.84
C VAL A 463 -49.84 4.68 -11.30
N VAL A 464 -48.58 4.26 -11.41
CA VAL A 464 -48.21 2.88 -11.71
C VAL A 464 -48.39 2.04 -10.45
N ILE A 465 -49.01 0.86 -10.60
CA ILE A 465 -49.24 -0.11 -9.54
C ILE A 465 -48.69 -1.45 -10.04
N GLY A 466 -47.87 -2.12 -9.22
CA GLY A 466 -47.38 -3.46 -9.51
C GLY A 466 -48.53 -4.45 -9.65
N GLY A 467 -48.42 -5.34 -10.63
CA GLY A 467 -49.40 -6.40 -10.90
C GLY A 467 -48.91 -7.75 -10.40
N ASP A 468 -49.84 -8.70 -10.27
CA ASP A 468 -49.54 -10.05 -9.81
C ASP A 468 -48.86 -10.89 -10.91
N ASP A 469 -47.68 -11.45 -10.63
CA ASP A 469 -46.97 -12.37 -11.53
C ASP A 469 -47.10 -13.83 -11.08
N VAL A 470 -47.47 -14.74 -11.98
CA VAL A 470 -47.45 -16.20 -11.74
C VAL A 470 -46.62 -16.88 -12.82
N ILE A 471 -45.38 -17.21 -12.49
CA ILE A 471 -44.38 -17.70 -13.45
C ILE A 471 -43.70 -18.97 -12.90
N ASP A 472 -43.71 -20.05 -13.69
CA ASP A 472 -42.88 -21.23 -13.44
C ASP A 472 -41.84 -21.35 -14.55
N ALA A 473 -40.58 -21.08 -14.21
CA ALA A 473 -39.44 -21.18 -15.11
C ALA A 473 -38.49 -22.33 -14.74
N GLY A 474 -38.90 -23.28 -13.89
CA GLY A 474 -38.03 -24.36 -13.40
C GLY A 474 -37.43 -25.22 -14.52
N ASN A 475 -38.12 -25.33 -15.66
CA ASN A 475 -37.67 -26.04 -16.86
C ASN A 475 -37.17 -25.10 -17.98
N GLY A 476 -36.83 -23.86 -17.65
CA GLY A 476 -36.46 -22.79 -18.59
C GLY A 476 -37.56 -21.73 -18.77
N LEU A 477 -37.19 -20.59 -19.36
CA LEU A 477 -38.12 -19.47 -19.55
C LEU A 477 -39.21 -19.79 -20.61
N PRO A 478 -40.48 -19.42 -20.35
CA PRO A 478 -41.54 -19.50 -21.35
C PRO A 478 -41.21 -18.72 -22.62
N ALA A 479 -41.55 -19.28 -23.79
CA ALA A 479 -41.20 -18.70 -25.09
C ALA A 479 -41.74 -17.26 -25.26
N ASN A 480 -42.96 -17.00 -24.80
CA ASN A 480 -43.67 -15.72 -24.92
C ASN A 480 -43.82 -14.96 -23.59
N LEU A 481 -42.83 -15.08 -22.68
CA LEU A 481 -42.86 -14.36 -21.41
C LEU A 481 -42.87 -12.84 -21.64
N LYS A 482 -43.94 -12.16 -21.20
CA LYS A 482 -44.05 -10.69 -21.24
C LYS A 482 -43.03 -10.06 -20.29
N GLY A 483 -42.54 -8.86 -20.60
CA GLY A 483 -41.55 -8.14 -19.78
C GLY A 483 -40.11 -8.66 -19.89
N LYS A 484 -39.86 -9.75 -20.65
CA LYS A 484 -38.53 -10.31 -20.88
C LYS A 484 -37.71 -9.47 -21.85
N VAL A 485 -36.51 -9.06 -21.43
CA VAL A 485 -35.47 -8.44 -22.25
C VAL A 485 -34.21 -9.32 -22.20
N SER A 486 -33.64 -9.63 -23.36
CA SER A 486 -32.50 -10.57 -23.47
C SER A 486 -31.21 -9.88 -23.89
N GLY A 487 -30.11 -10.27 -23.25
CA GLY A 487 -28.74 -9.91 -23.60
C GLY A 487 -28.02 -11.03 -24.34
N SER A 488 -26.70 -11.15 -24.10
CA SER A 488 -25.90 -12.22 -24.68
C SER A 488 -25.97 -13.49 -23.83
N ALA A 489 -26.19 -14.64 -24.47
CA ALA A 489 -26.24 -15.95 -23.81
C ALA A 489 -24.91 -16.34 -23.16
N GLY A 490 -24.99 -17.13 -22.09
CA GLY A 490 -23.85 -17.72 -21.40
C GLY A 490 -24.30 -18.75 -20.36
N ASP A 491 -23.59 -19.88 -20.27
CA ASP A 491 -23.95 -20.98 -19.37
C ASP A 491 -23.79 -20.62 -17.88
N ASP A 492 -22.96 -19.61 -17.59
CA ASP A 492 -22.68 -19.06 -16.26
C ASP A 492 -23.50 -17.81 -15.92
N LYS A 493 -24.33 -17.30 -16.86
CA LYS A 493 -25.14 -16.10 -16.66
C LYS A 493 -26.51 -16.39 -16.04
N GLY A 494 -26.92 -15.49 -15.16
CA GLY A 494 -28.17 -15.56 -14.41
C GLY A 494 -29.34 -14.79 -15.03
N LEU A 495 -30.45 -14.82 -14.31
CA LEU A 495 -31.70 -14.13 -14.61
C LEU A 495 -31.96 -13.06 -13.56
N PHE A 496 -32.43 -11.89 -13.98
CA PHE A 496 -32.77 -10.78 -13.10
C PHE A 496 -34.27 -10.52 -13.14
N TRP A 497 -34.97 -10.90 -12.08
CA TRP A 497 -36.40 -10.75 -11.88
C TRP A 497 -36.68 -9.42 -11.17
N ARG A 498 -37.34 -8.50 -11.85
CA ARG A 498 -37.77 -7.20 -11.34
C ARG A 498 -39.23 -7.23 -11.02
N LEU A 499 -39.55 -7.64 -9.80
CA LEU A 499 -40.90 -7.70 -9.28
C LEU A 499 -41.11 -6.41 -8.48
N ASP A 500 -42.22 -5.71 -8.70
CA ASP A 500 -42.50 -4.47 -7.96
C ASP A 500 -43.40 -4.80 -6.75
N ASP A 501 -44.47 -4.03 -6.54
CA ASP A 501 -45.57 -4.39 -5.63
C ASP A 501 -46.45 -5.48 -6.29
N GLY A 502 -47.47 -6.01 -5.60
CA GLY A 502 -48.33 -7.10 -6.13
C GLY A 502 -48.08 -8.48 -5.54
N ASN A 503 -49.00 -9.43 -5.75
CA ASN A 503 -48.86 -10.79 -5.22
C ASN A 503 -48.19 -11.71 -6.24
N ASP A 504 -46.91 -12.02 -6.04
CA ASP A 504 -46.12 -12.76 -7.02
C ASP A 504 -45.82 -14.18 -6.58
N ARG A 505 -45.88 -15.11 -7.52
CA ARG A 505 -45.42 -16.49 -7.38
C ARG A 505 -44.49 -16.84 -8.53
N VAL A 506 -43.19 -16.88 -8.25
CA VAL A 506 -42.16 -17.11 -9.28
C VAL A 506 -41.25 -18.27 -8.88
N ILE A 507 -41.11 -19.25 -9.78
CA ILE A 507 -40.09 -20.31 -9.71
C ILE A 507 -39.02 -19.98 -10.75
N GLY A 508 -37.79 -19.77 -10.28
CA GLY A 508 -36.62 -19.43 -11.08
C GLY A 508 -36.17 -20.54 -12.02
N VAL A 509 -35.21 -20.23 -12.90
CA VAL A 509 -34.62 -21.25 -13.77
C VAL A 509 -33.66 -22.11 -12.97
N ARG A 510 -33.96 -23.40 -12.90
CA ARG A 510 -33.31 -24.34 -11.99
C ARG A 510 -31.78 -24.36 -12.09
N ASN A 511 -31.19 -24.38 -13.29
CA ASN A 511 -29.75 -24.56 -13.45
C ASN A 511 -28.96 -23.25 -13.62
N LYS A 512 -29.59 -22.09 -13.40
CA LYS A 512 -29.00 -20.76 -13.54
C LYS A 512 -29.19 -19.93 -12.26
N PRO A 513 -28.31 -18.96 -11.96
CA PRO A 513 -28.54 -18.00 -10.88
C PRO A 513 -29.80 -17.15 -11.15
N ASN A 514 -30.60 -16.91 -10.12
CA ASN A 514 -31.81 -16.10 -10.13
C ASN A 514 -31.68 -14.97 -9.11
N LEU A 515 -31.76 -13.73 -9.58
CA LEU A 515 -31.77 -12.54 -8.76
C LEU A 515 -33.18 -11.95 -8.75
N PHE A 516 -33.84 -12.00 -7.61
CA PHE A 516 -35.15 -11.41 -7.38
C PHE A 516 -34.99 -10.05 -6.71
N THR A 517 -35.55 -9.01 -7.30
CA THR A 517 -35.81 -7.73 -6.63
C THR A 517 -37.31 -7.60 -6.45
N TYR A 518 -37.77 -7.24 -5.24
CA TYR A 518 -39.18 -7.18 -4.91
C TYR A 518 -39.52 -6.10 -3.86
N ARG A 519 -40.79 -5.68 -3.82
CA ARG A 519 -41.28 -4.63 -2.90
C ARG A 519 -42.40 -5.16 -1.98
N ALA A 520 -43.52 -4.44 -1.86
CA ALA A 520 -44.61 -4.78 -0.97
C ALA A 520 -45.44 -5.97 -1.48
N ASP A 521 -46.44 -6.34 -0.70
CA ASP A 521 -47.38 -7.45 -0.94
C ASP A 521 -46.72 -8.84 -0.93
N HIS A 522 -47.53 -9.90 -1.08
CA HIS A 522 -47.09 -11.27 -0.85
C HIS A 522 -46.22 -11.80 -1.99
N LYS A 523 -44.99 -12.20 -1.68
CA LYS A 523 -44.08 -12.86 -2.62
C LYS A 523 -43.85 -14.32 -2.24
N ALA A 524 -44.07 -15.23 -3.18
CA ALA A 524 -43.74 -16.65 -3.11
C ALA A 524 -42.68 -16.97 -4.17
N LEU A 525 -41.40 -16.84 -3.81
CA LEU A 525 -40.27 -16.87 -4.73
C LEU A 525 -39.40 -18.10 -4.46
N THR A 526 -39.07 -18.85 -5.51
CA THR A 526 -38.25 -20.07 -5.43
C THR A 526 -37.06 -19.95 -6.39
N GLY A 527 -35.86 -20.20 -5.87
CA GLY A 527 -34.61 -20.32 -6.62
C GLY A 527 -34.45 -21.65 -7.36
N GLY A 528 -33.20 -22.06 -7.56
CA GLY A 528 -32.77 -23.22 -8.34
C GLY A 528 -31.68 -24.02 -7.64
N ASP A 529 -30.74 -24.53 -8.42
CA ASP A 529 -29.58 -25.34 -7.99
C ASP A 529 -28.27 -24.50 -7.98
N ARG A 530 -28.38 -23.17 -8.13
CA ARG A 530 -27.27 -22.21 -8.19
C ARG A 530 -27.50 -21.13 -7.15
N ASN A 531 -26.47 -20.33 -6.85
CA ASN A 531 -26.61 -19.23 -5.90
C ASN A 531 -27.64 -18.21 -6.39
N ASP A 532 -28.71 -18.08 -5.64
CA ASP A 532 -29.83 -17.17 -5.87
C ASP A 532 -29.83 -16.05 -4.84
N ALA A 533 -30.51 -14.94 -5.17
CA ALA A 533 -30.56 -13.79 -4.28
C ALA A 533 -31.92 -13.09 -4.31
N PHE A 534 -32.37 -12.67 -3.13
CA PHE A 534 -33.67 -12.07 -2.86
C PHE A 534 -33.44 -10.69 -2.23
N TYR A 535 -33.64 -9.64 -3.02
CA TYR A 535 -33.48 -8.24 -2.62
C TYR A 535 -34.84 -7.60 -2.39
N GLN A 536 -35.15 -7.28 -1.14
CA GLN A 536 -36.35 -6.52 -0.80
C GLN A 536 -36.02 -5.03 -0.72
N ASP A 537 -36.69 -4.19 -1.52
CA ASP A 537 -36.63 -2.74 -1.35
C ASP A 537 -37.54 -2.32 -0.18
N ILE A 538 -36.92 -1.88 0.92
CA ILE A 538 -37.65 -1.54 2.14
C ILE A 538 -38.16 -0.10 2.09
N THR A 539 -39.49 0.04 2.17
CA THR A 539 -40.18 1.33 2.18
C THR A 539 -40.48 1.83 3.59
N GLU A 540 -40.72 3.13 3.74
CA GLU A 540 -41.18 3.71 5.02
C GLU A 540 -42.53 3.14 5.46
N GLN A 541 -43.41 2.80 4.51
CA GLN A 541 -44.69 2.17 4.79
C GLN A 541 -44.51 0.77 5.41
N GLU A 542 -43.57 -0.02 4.90
CA GLU A 542 -43.22 -1.34 5.44
C GLU A 542 -42.76 -1.22 6.90
N LEU A 543 -41.84 -0.29 7.18
CA LEU A 543 -41.34 -0.05 8.54
C LEU A 543 -42.42 0.49 9.50
N ASN A 544 -43.51 1.04 8.98
CA ASN A 544 -44.64 1.55 9.76
C ASN A 544 -45.85 0.59 9.84
N ARG A 545 -45.70 -0.65 9.36
CA ARG A 545 -46.74 -1.68 9.46
C ARG A 545 -47.19 -1.86 10.92
N THR A 546 -48.49 -2.09 11.12
CA THR A 546 -49.07 -2.23 12.47
C THR A 546 -49.37 -3.68 12.84
N ASN A 547 -49.78 -4.49 11.86
CA ASN A 547 -50.24 -5.86 12.06
C ASN A 547 -49.49 -6.82 11.13
N LYS A 548 -49.43 -8.11 11.50
CA LYS A 548 -48.95 -9.19 10.63
C LYS A 548 -49.71 -9.16 9.28
N PRO A 549 -49.04 -9.28 8.12
CA PRO A 549 -49.71 -9.34 6.84
C PRO A 549 -50.56 -10.62 6.73
N ALA A 550 -51.60 -10.59 5.90
CA ALA A 550 -52.50 -11.73 5.72
C ALA A 550 -51.76 -12.99 5.20
N HIS A 551 -50.75 -12.77 4.36
CA HIS A 551 -49.83 -13.79 3.86
C HIS A 551 -48.39 -13.30 4.07
N LEU A 552 -47.55 -14.16 4.62
CA LEU A 552 -46.11 -13.90 4.77
C LEU A 552 -45.42 -14.09 3.43
N ASN A 553 -44.36 -13.34 3.14
CA ASN A 553 -43.48 -13.70 2.03
C ASN A 553 -42.90 -15.10 2.26
N VAL A 554 -42.79 -15.91 1.21
CA VAL A 554 -42.21 -17.26 1.24
C VAL A 554 -41.06 -17.26 0.25
N LEU A 555 -39.84 -17.35 0.77
CA LEU A 555 -38.62 -17.31 -0.02
C LEU A 555 -37.90 -18.65 0.14
N ASP A 556 -37.66 -19.33 -0.96
CA ASP A 556 -36.98 -20.63 -1.00
C ASP A 556 -35.77 -20.52 -1.92
N GLY A 557 -34.56 -20.59 -1.38
CA GLY A 557 -33.33 -20.53 -2.18
C GLY A 557 -33.11 -21.77 -3.04
N GLY A 558 -33.64 -22.93 -2.63
CA GLY A 558 -33.37 -24.20 -3.29
C GLY A 558 -32.04 -24.81 -2.84
N SER A 559 -31.14 -25.07 -3.79
CA SER A 559 -29.76 -25.51 -3.52
C SER A 559 -28.78 -24.46 -4.00
N GLY A 560 -27.68 -24.28 -3.30
CA GLY A 560 -26.73 -23.24 -3.62
C GLY A 560 -26.24 -22.60 -2.34
N SER A 561 -25.74 -21.37 -2.44
CA SER A 561 -25.51 -20.50 -1.31
C SER A 561 -26.32 -19.24 -1.55
N ASP A 562 -27.44 -19.13 -0.86
CA ASP A 562 -28.52 -18.24 -1.24
C ASP A 562 -28.60 -17.03 -0.31
N THR A 563 -29.00 -15.88 -0.84
CA THR A 563 -28.87 -14.60 -0.15
C THR A 563 -30.20 -13.86 0.00
N LEU A 564 -30.51 -13.41 1.22
CA LEU A 564 -31.54 -12.41 1.48
C LEU A 564 -30.93 -11.05 1.78
N ALA A 565 -31.37 -10.00 1.10
CA ALA A 565 -30.86 -8.65 1.29
C ALA A 565 -31.99 -7.62 1.43
N PHE A 566 -31.84 -6.73 2.40
CA PHE A 566 -32.74 -5.60 2.63
C PHE A 566 -32.13 -4.32 2.07
N GLU A 567 -32.65 -3.89 0.93
CA GLU A 567 -32.18 -2.72 0.21
C GLU A 567 -32.84 -1.42 0.69
N GLY A 568 -32.22 -0.30 0.30
CA GLY A 568 -32.63 1.03 0.73
C GLY A 568 -31.92 1.48 2.01
N SER A 569 -32.57 2.37 2.77
CA SER A 569 -32.06 2.85 4.06
C SER A 569 -33.23 3.27 4.95
N ARG A 570 -33.11 3.01 6.25
CA ARG A 570 -34.07 3.54 7.22
C ARG A 570 -34.13 5.08 7.12
N PRO A 571 -35.32 5.68 6.97
CA PRO A 571 -35.45 7.13 6.87
C PRO A 571 -35.05 7.82 8.19
N LEU A 572 -34.83 9.13 8.13
CA LEU A 572 -34.50 9.94 9.31
C LEU A 572 -35.73 10.23 10.18
N SER A 573 -36.95 10.06 9.64
CA SER A 573 -38.21 10.13 10.38
C SER A 573 -38.34 8.97 11.37
N ASP A 574 -39.14 9.17 12.41
CA ASP A 574 -39.47 8.10 13.34
C ASP A 574 -40.37 7.07 12.66
N THR A 575 -39.84 5.85 12.52
CA THR A 575 -40.59 4.67 12.08
C THR A 575 -40.96 3.79 13.28
N ARG A 576 -42.09 3.08 13.20
CA ARG A 576 -42.52 2.14 14.25
C ARG A 576 -41.49 1.02 14.45
N HIS A 577 -40.96 0.49 13.36
CA HIS A 577 -39.91 -0.53 13.37
C HIS A 577 -38.57 0.05 12.96
N ILE A 578 -37.51 -0.40 13.62
CA ILE A 578 -36.15 0.12 13.46
C ILE A 578 -35.25 -0.80 12.62
N GLY A 579 -35.71 -2.00 12.29
CA GLY A 579 -34.98 -2.99 11.49
C GLY A 579 -35.74 -4.31 11.44
N HIS A 580 -35.00 -5.42 11.29
CA HIS A 580 -35.57 -6.77 11.20
C HIS A 580 -35.00 -7.69 12.28
N ASP A 581 -35.80 -8.62 12.78
CA ASP A 581 -35.33 -9.84 13.44
C ASP A 581 -35.31 -10.95 12.39
N ILE A 582 -34.13 -11.46 12.05
CA ILE A 582 -33.87 -12.43 10.99
C ILE A 582 -33.27 -13.67 11.65
N ASN A 583 -33.92 -14.82 11.49
CA ASN A 583 -33.46 -16.07 12.09
C ASN A 583 -33.38 -17.15 11.00
N LEU A 584 -32.15 -17.47 10.57
CA LEU A 584 -31.88 -18.45 9.52
C LEU A 584 -32.16 -19.88 9.96
N HIS A 585 -31.92 -20.20 11.22
CA HIS A 585 -32.21 -21.54 11.77
C HIS A 585 -33.70 -21.91 11.71
N SER A 586 -34.58 -20.98 12.10
CA SER A 586 -36.05 -21.17 12.04
C SER A 586 -36.67 -20.70 10.72
N GLY A 587 -35.88 -20.03 9.87
CA GLY A 587 -36.33 -19.41 8.64
C GLY A 587 -37.30 -18.25 8.84
N ARG A 588 -37.27 -17.51 9.95
CA ARG A 588 -38.27 -16.48 10.25
C ARG A 588 -37.70 -15.07 10.09
N VAL A 589 -38.48 -14.17 9.49
CA VAL A 589 -38.19 -12.74 9.41
C VAL A 589 -39.35 -11.94 9.98
N ALA A 590 -39.05 -11.03 10.90
CA ALA A 590 -40.01 -10.11 11.49
C ALA A 590 -39.49 -8.67 11.50
N LEU A 591 -40.38 -7.69 11.46
CA LEU A 591 -40.07 -6.28 11.69
C LEU A 591 -39.87 -6.04 13.18
N ARG A 592 -38.74 -5.40 13.51
CA ARG A 592 -38.29 -5.19 14.88
C ARG A 592 -38.68 -3.81 15.39
N GLY A 593 -39.44 -3.76 16.49
CA GLY A 593 -39.80 -2.53 17.19
C GLY A 593 -38.65 -1.95 18.03
N LEU A 594 -38.82 -0.71 18.50
CA LEU A 594 -37.89 -0.09 19.44
C LEU A 594 -37.95 -0.76 20.83
N ASP A 595 -39.16 -1.06 21.30
CA ASP A 595 -39.40 -1.74 22.58
C ASP A 595 -39.29 -3.27 22.39
N PRO A 596 -38.31 -3.95 23.02
CA PRO A 596 -38.18 -5.40 22.93
C PRO A 596 -39.35 -6.18 23.55
N ALA A 597 -40.19 -5.55 24.36
CA ALA A 597 -41.37 -6.17 24.97
C ALA A 597 -42.60 -6.20 24.05
N VAL A 598 -42.56 -5.46 22.93
CA VAL A 598 -43.61 -5.49 21.91
C VAL A 598 -43.27 -6.58 20.90
N ASP A 599 -44.24 -7.46 20.62
CA ASP A 599 -44.07 -8.56 19.67
C ASP A 599 -43.66 -8.04 18.29
N ALA A 600 -42.62 -8.66 17.72
CA ALA A 600 -42.17 -8.37 16.37
C ALA A 600 -43.24 -8.77 15.34
N VAL A 601 -43.37 -7.99 14.27
CA VAL A 601 -44.36 -8.25 13.22
C VAL A 601 -43.75 -9.17 12.18
N GLU A 602 -44.11 -10.45 12.19
CA GLU A 602 -43.63 -11.42 11.21
C GLU A 602 -44.02 -11.03 9.78
N VAL A 603 -43.07 -11.08 8.84
CA VAL A 603 -43.27 -10.64 7.45
C VAL A 603 -42.80 -11.65 6.40
N ALA A 604 -41.86 -12.55 6.72
CA ALA A 604 -41.42 -13.59 5.79
C ALA A 604 -41.06 -14.91 6.48
N GLN A 605 -41.18 -15.98 5.71
CA GLN A 605 -40.67 -17.32 5.95
C GLN A 605 -39.60 -17.63 4.88
N LEU A 606 -38.48 -18.18 5.33
CA LEU A 606 -37.30 -18.54 4.55
C LEU A 606 -37.12 -20.06 4.59
N THR A 607 -36.65 -20.61 3.47
CA THR A 607 -36.17 -21.98 3.31
C THR A 607 -34.89 -21.94 2.49
N SER A 608 -33.85 -22.68 2.89
CA SER A 608 -32.55 -22.71 2.19
C SER A 608 -31.99 -21.31 1.92
N ILE A 609 -31.79 -20.52 2.97
CA ILE A 609 -31.13 -19.21 2.89
C ILE A 609 -30.05 -19.18 3.97
N GLU A 610 -28.80 -19.03 3.54
CA GLU A 610 -27.63 -19.07 4.42
C GLU A 610 -27.00 -17.69 4.60
N ASN A 611 -27.28 -16.75 3.68
CA ASN A 611 -26.62 -15.45 3.65
C ASN A 611 -27.61 -14.29 3.82
N VAL A 612 -27.19 -13.25 4.55
CA VAL A 612 -28.04 -12.10 4.89
C VAL A 612 -27.31 -10.78 4.72
N SER A 613 -27.97 -9.79 4.14
CA SER A 613 -27.57 -8.38 4.16
C SER A 613 -28.66 -7.51 4.79
N THR A 614 -28.30 -6.82 5.86
CA THR A 614 -29.24 -6.01 6.68
C THR A 614 -29.47 -4.62 6.11
N LEU A 615 -30.53 -3.94 6.57
CA LEU A 615 -30.91 -2.61 6.10
C LEU A 615 -29.95 -1.51 6.57
N ARG A 616 -29.50 -0.64 5.65
CA ARG A 616 -28.66 0.53 5.99
C ARG A 616 -29.33 1.48 6.98
N LYS A 617 -28.59 1.88 8.03
CA LYS A 617 -29.08 2.71 9.16
C LYS A 617 -30.22 2.07 9.97
N GLY A 618 -30.60 0.83 9.68
CA GLY A 618 -31.51 0.06 10.50
C GLY A 618 -30.83 -0.46 11.77
N THR A 619 -31.56 -1.21 12.57
CA THR A 619 -31.07 -1.87 13.79
C THR A 619 -31.66 -3.28 13.80
N SER A 620 -30.98 -4.21 13.14
CA SER A 620 -31.45 -5.58 12.93
C SER A 620 -30.84 -6.54 13.95
N ARG A 621 -31.52 -7.66 14.20
CA ARG A 621 -30.95 -8.83 14.85
C ARG A 621 -30.86 -9.96 13.84
N VAL A 622 -29.71 -10.60 13.74
CA VAL A 622 -29.49 -11.76 12.88
C VAL A 622 -29.10 -12.94 13.76
N SER A 623 -29.78 -14.07 13.57
CA SER A 623 -29.40 -15.37 14.12
C SER A 623 -29.11 -16.30 12.94
N GLY A 624 -27.87 -16.73 12.78
CA GLY A 624 -27.50 -17.71 11.77
C GLY A 624 -27.83 -19.14 12.18
N ASN A 625 -27.16 -20.11 11.56
CA ASN A 625 -27.39 -21.55 11.77
C ASN A 625 -26.07 -22.27 12.12
N GLU A 626 -25.96 -23.57 11.86
CA GLU A 626 -24.75 -24.38 12.17
C GLU A 626 -23.87 -24.60 10.92
N GLU A 627 -24.16 -23.87 9.84
CA GLU A 627 -23.42 -23.89 8.58
C GLU A 627 -22.69 -22.57 8.37
N ALA A 628 -21.70 -22.54 7.48
CA ALA A 628 -20.98 -21.31 7.15
C ALA A 628 -21.91 -20.26 6.53
N ASN A 629 -22.24 -19.21 7.29
CA ASN A 629 -23.10 -18.11 6.88
C ASN A 629 -22.29 -16.91 6.40
N GLN A 630 -22.85 -16.13 5.47
CA GLN A 630 -22.31 -14.81 5.11
C GLN A 630 -23.26 -13.70 5.56
N ILE A 631 -22.82 -12.87 6.49
CA ILE A 631 -23.65 -11.84 7.13
C ILE A 631 -23.07 -10.46 6.90
N VAL A 632 -23.85 -9.56 6.29
CA VAL A 632 -23.48 -8.16 6.06
C VAL A 632 -24.32 -7.25 6.98
N ALA A 633 -23.65 -6.63 7.95
CA ALA A 633 -24.22 -5.66 8.88
C ALA A 633 -24.06 -4.23 8.34
N ASN A 634 -25.15 -3.61 7.91
CA ASN A 634 -25.17 -2.28 7.30
C ASN A 634 -25.72 -1.19 8.25
N GLY A 635 -26.16 -1.57 9.45
CA GLY A 635 -26.85 -0.71 10.41
C GLY A 635 -26.23 -0.71 11.81
N TYR A 636 -27.08 -0.72 12.83
CA TYR A 636 -26.72 -0.81 14.23
C TYR A 636 -27.01 -2.23 14.73
N ASP A 637 -26.39 -3.23 14.11
CA ASP A 637 -26.90 -4.59 14.14
C ASP A 637 -26.36 -5.43 15.31
N ARG A 638 -27.12 -6.47 15.65
CA ARG A 638 -26.75 -7.50 16.64
C ARG A 638 -26.79 -8.85 15.95
N ILE A 639 -25.65 -9.54 15.91
CA ILE A 639 -25.50 -10.79 15.17
C ILE A 639 -25.12 -11.89 16.16
N ASN A 640 -25.77 -13.04 16.03
CA ASN A 640 -25.34 -14.32 16.54
C ASN A 640 -25.19 -15.21 15.30
N ALA A 641 -23.96 -15.50 14.88
CA ALA A 641 -23.70 -16.15 13.60
C ALA A 641 -23.97 -17.67 13.71
N GLY A 642 -23.57 -18.29 14.82
CA GLY A 642 -23.98 -19.64 15.17
C GLY A 642 -22.80 -20.60 15.13
N GLY A 643 -22.94 -21.74 14.50
CA GLY A 643 -21.84 -22.66 14.26
C GLY A 643 -21.42 -22.62 12.79
N GLY A 644 -20.20 -23.07 12.50
CA GLY A 644 -19.66 -23.09 11.14
C GLY A 644 -18.63 -21.97 10.92
N ASP A 645 -17.95 -22.00 9.78
CA ASP A 645 -16.92 -21.02 9.45
C ASP A 645 -17.57 -19.76 8.85
N ASP A 646 -18.03 -18.86 9.71
CA ASP A 646 -18.84 -17.71 9.30
C ASP A 646 -18.01 -16.57 8.70
N THR A 647 -18.57 -15.85 7.73
CA THR A 647 -17.99 -14.62 7.19
C THR A 647 -18.89 -13.42 7.46
N ILE A 648 -18.44 -12.52 8.33
CA ILE A 648 -19.21 -11.36 8.79
C ILE A 648 -18.56 -10.05 8.34
N ALA A 649 -19.29 -9.24 7.57
CA ALA A 649 -18.86 -7.92 7.13
C ALA A 649 -19.62 -6.81 7.86
N LEU A 650 -18.89 -5.90 8.52
CA LEU A 650 -19.41 -4.88 9.43
C LEU A 650 -19.22 -3.48 8.83
N TYR A 651 -20.23 -3.01 8.11
CA TYR A 651 -20.29 -1.67 7.51
C TYR A 651 -21.00 -0.64 8.37
N GLY A 652 -21.93 -1.12 9.19
CA GLY A 652 -22.69 -0.37 10.18
C GLY A 652 -21.83 0.45 11.13
N LEU A 653 -22.35 1.54 11.71
CA LEU A 653 -21.58 2.39 12.62
C LEU A 653 -21.28 1.73 13.97
N ASP A 654 -22.19 0.88 14.47
CA ASP A 654 -22.05 0.13 15.72
C ASP A 654 -22.58 -1.29 15.53
N CYS A 655 -21.72 -2.30 15.67
CA CYS A 655 -22.14 -3.70 15.56
C CYS A 655 -21.72 -4.49 16.79
N ARG A 656 -22.52 -5.50 17.16
CA ARG A 656 -22.12 -6.51 18.14
C ARG A 656 -22.37 -7.88 17.54
N VAL A 657 -21.35 -8.73 17.58
CA VAL A 657 -21.35 -10.06 16.97
C VAL A 657 -20.94 -11.09 18.01
N GLU A 658 -21.71 -12.17 18.08
CA GLU A 658 -21.31 -13.44 18.67
C GLU A 658 -21.04 -14.35 17.47
N GLY A 659 -19.79 -14.71 17.20
CA GLY A 659 -19.44 -15.59 16.07
C GLY A 659 -19.96 -16.99 16.34
N GLY A 660 -19.51 -17.54 17.46
CA GLY A 660 -19.98 -18.83 17.97
C GLY A 660 -18.86 -19.85 17.83
N SER A 661 -19.11 -21.02 17.23
CA SER A 661 -18.09 -22.06 17.07
C SER A 661 -17.70 -22.23 15.61
N GLY A 662 -16.41 -22.12 15.31
CA GLY A 662 -15.88 -22.25 13.95
C GLY A 662 -14.70 -21.31 13.73
N ALA A 663 -14.08 -21.40 12.56
CA ALA A 663 -12.97 -20.53 12.16
C ALA A 663 -13.50 -19.25 11.49
N ASP A 664 -14.10 -18.36 12.28
CA ASP A 664 -14.83 -17.19 11.78
C ASP A 664 -13.94 -16.09 11.19
N ARG A 665 -14.49 -15.36 10.22
CA ARG A 665 -13.84 -14.22 9.57
C ARG A 665 -14.68 -12.96 9.69
N PHE A 666 -14.07 -11.92 10.26
CA PHE A 666 -14.68 -10.61 10.46
C PHE A 666 -14.00 -9.55 9.59
N TYR A 667 -14.75 -8.86 8.74
CA TYR A 667 -14.29 -7.65 8.06
C TYR A 667 -14.93 -6.42 8.69
N ILE A 668 -14.12 -5.49 9.20
CA ILE A 668 -14.58 -4.24 9.81
C ILE A 668 -14.31 -3.08 8.86
N ALA A 669 -15.36 -2.50 8.26
CA ALA A 669 -15.20 -1.44 7.28
C ALA A 669 -14.67 -0.14 7.92
N SER A 670 -14.00 0.71 7.14
CA SER A 670 -13.55 2.05 7.58
C SER A 670 -14.71 3.01 7.90
N SER A 671 -15.94 2.68 7.52
CA SER A 671 -17.14 3.39 7.95
C SER A 671 -17.52 3.08 9.40
N ASN A 672 -17.25 1.87 9.89
CA ASN A 672 -17.63 1.41 11.23
C ASN A 672 -16.91 2.23 12.30
N ALA A 673 -17.61 2.65 13.35
CA ALA A 673 -17.01 3.38 14.46
C ALA A 673 -16.76 2.47 15.66
N ARG A 674 -17.71 1.57 15.97
CA ARG A 674 -17.62 0.67 17.12
C ARG A 674 -18.03 -0.73 16.72
N THR A 675 -17.27 -1.71 17.16
CA THR A 675 -17.60 -3.12 16.98
C THR A 675 -17.25 -3.89 18.23
N THR A 676 -18.15 -4.77 18.65
CA THR A 676 -17.87 -5.78 19.69
C THR A 676 -17.99 -7.17 19.09
N ILE A 677 -17.01 -8.03 19.35
CA ILE A 677 -17.01 -9.43 18.91
C ILE A 677 -16.81 -10.33 20.14
N ILE A 678 -17.56 -11.43 20.19
CA ILE A 678 -17.41 -12.50 21.16
C ILE A 678 -17.16 -13.80 20.40
N GLU A 679 -16.02 -14.42 20.69
CA GLU A 679 -15.61 -15.72 20.16
C GLU A 679 -15.50 -16.74 21.30
N ASP A 680 -15.78 -18.01 20.99
CA ASP A 680 -15.71 -19.10 21.97
C ASP A 680 -14.26 -19.49 22.33
N GLY A 681 -13.32 -19.29 21.40
CA GLY A 681 -11.90 -19.63 21.52
C GLY A 681 -11.56 -21.09 21.22
N THR A 682 -12.47 -21.85 20.61
CA THR A 682 -12.23 -23.24 20.21
C THR A 682 -11.41 -23.33 18.94
N GLU A 683 -11.61 -22.44 17.98
CA GLU A 683 -10.84 -22.35 16.72
C GLU A 683 -10.24 -20.97 16.53
N SER A 684 -9.51 -20.75 15.43
CA SER A 684 -8.84 -19.46 15.17
C SER A 684 -9.64 -18.59 14.23
N SER A 685 -10.08 -17.44 14.75
CA SER A 685 -10.83 -16.43 14.01
C SER A 685 -9.92 -15.34 13.44
N LEU A 686 -10.25 -14.86 12.24
CA LEU A 686 -9.53 -13.79 11.52
C LEU A 686 -10.30 -12.47 11.59
N ILE A 687 -9.63 -11.41 12.03
CA ILE A 687 -10.18 -10.06 12.08
C ILE A 687 -9.45 -9.17 11.07
N GLU A 688 -10.17 -8.61 10.12
CA GLU A 688 -9.65 -7.74 9.07
C GLU A 688 -10.12 -6.30 9.26
N PHE A 689 -9.16 -5.40 9.40
CA PHE A 689 -9.42 -3.97 9.46
C PHE A 689 -9.49 -3.39 8.05
N GLY A 690 -10.59 -2.70 7.74
CA GLY A 690 -10.78 -1.91 6.52
C GLY A 690 -9.97 -0.62 6.46
N TRP A 691 -8.94 -0.49 7.31
CA TRP A 691 -8.02 0.64 7.40
C TRP A 691 -6.57 0.16 7.57
N PRO A 692 -5.57 1.00 7.23
CA PRO A 692 -4.16 0.61 7.26
C PRO A 692 -3.61 0.56 8.69
N ALA A 693 -2.48 -0.13 8.88
CA ALA A 693 -1.79 -0.18 10.16
C ALA A 693 -1.42 1.22 10.71
N ASP A 694 -1.19 2.21 9.83
CA ASP A 694 -0.78 3.57 10.20
C ASP A 694 -1.79 4.35 11.05
N VAL A 695 -3.07 4.00 11.03
CA VAL A 695 -4.08 4.70 11.84
C VAL A 695 -4.35 4.02 13.19
N ILE A 696 -3.87 2.79 13.39
CA ILE A 696 -4.01 2.07 14.66
C ILE A 696 -3.22 2.80 15.74
N GLN A 697 -3.85 3.04 16.89
CA GLN A 697 -3.26 3.79 17.99
C GLN A 697 -2.81 2.86 19.11
N ARG A 698 -3.66 1.92 19.52
CA ARG A 698 -3.43 1.18 20.76
C ARG A 698 -4.13 -0.18 20.79
N TRP A 699 -3.53 -1.10 21.53
CA TRP A 699 -4.05 -2.42 21.89
C TRP A 699 -3.98 -2.57 23.40
N GLN A 700 -5.09 -2.89 24.06
CA GLN A 700 -5.15 -2.96 25.52
C GLN A 700 -6.07 -4.06 26.02
N ILE A 701 -5.72 -4.68 27.14
CA ILE A 701 -6.69 -5.41 27.94
C ILE A 701 -7.42 -4.42 28.85
N VAL A 702 -8.74 -4.36 28.75
CA VAL A 702 -9.62 -3.58 29.61
C VAL A 702 -10.61 -4.53 30.28
N GLY A 703 -10.50 -4.70 31.59
CA GLY A 703 -11.28 -5.71 32.31
C GLY A 703 -10.94 -7.12 31.81
N THR A 704 -11.88 -7.76 31.11
CA THR A 704 -11.73 -9.10 30.51
C THR A 704 -11.62 -9.07 28.98
N SER A 705 -11.58 -7.89 28.37
CA SER A 705 -11.67 -7.71 26.92
C SER A 705 -10.35 -7.22 26.33
N LEU A 706 -10.06 -7.59 25.08
CA LEU A 706 -9.03 -6.93 24.27
C LEU A 706 -9.68 -5.80 23.48
N VAL A 707 -9.18 -4.58 23.65
CA VAL A 707 -9.68 -3.37 23.00
C VAL A 707 -8.61 -2.83 22.05
N VAL A 708 -8.99 -2.56 20.81
CA VAL A 708 -8.14 -1.95 19.78
C VAL A 708 -8.76 -0.62 19.36
N SER A 709 -7.99 0.47 19.42
CA SER A 709 -8.44 1.79 18.97
C SER A 709 -7.62 2.31 17.78
N SER A 710 -8.30 2.97 16.84
CA SER A 710 -7.68 3.56 15.64
C SER A 710 -8.32 4.91 15.28
N LEU A 711 -7.56 5.81 14.65
CA LEU A 711 -8.04 7.15 14.29
C LEU A 711 -9.08 7.12 13.16
N ARG A 712 -10.02 8.08 13.21
CA ARG A 712 -11.00 8.37 12.14
C ARG A 712 -10.96 9.83 11.72
N GLY A 713 -11.26 10.07 10.44
CA GLY A 713 -11.16 11.38 9.83
C GLY A 713 -9.71 11.78 9.51
N GLU A 714 -9.56 12.80 8.67
CA GLU A 714 -8.26 13.20 8.10
C GLU A 714 -7.24 13.64 9.17
N ASP A 715 -7.75 14.23 10.27
CA ASP A 715 -6.97 14.76 11.39
C ASP A 715 -7.28 14.03 12.72
N GLY A 716 -7.89 12.84 12.67
CA GLY A 716 -8.32 12.13 13.88
C GLY A 716 -9.46 12.82 14.63
N ASN A 717 -10.22 13.67 13.94
CA ASN A 717 -11.26 14.52 14.52
C ASN A 717 -12.60 13.81 14.72
N ASP A 718 -12.82 12.70 14.00
CA ASP A 718 -14.02 11.90 14.17
C ASP A 718 -13.83 10.94 15.36
N PRO A 719 -14.91 10.46 15.99
CA PRO A 719 -14.81 9.44 17.03
C PRO A 719 -14.02 8.24 16.51
N GLU A 720 -13.05 7.75 17.29
CA GLU A 720 -12.16 6.65 16.93
C GLU A 720 -12.91 5.39 16.51
N HIS A 721 -12.26 4.58 15.67
CA HIS A 721 -12.58 3.16 15.55
C HIS A 721 -12.30 2.48 16.89
N VAL A 722 -13.26 1.72 17.41
CA VAL A 722 -13.08 0.89 18.62
C VAL A 722 -13.57 -0.52 18.35
N LEU A 723 -12.64 -1.47 18.28
CA LEU A 723 -12.92 -2.90 18.32
C LEU A 723 -12.78 -3.39 19.77
N THR A 724 -13.80 -4.08 20.28
CA THR A 724 -13.78 -4.77 21.57
C THR A 724 -13.97 -6.27 21.35
N LEU A 725 -12.96 -7.06 21.65
CA LEU A 725 -13.09 -8.52 21.77
C LEU A 725 -13.42 -8.84 23.22
N GLU A 726 -14.67 -9.18 23.48
CA GLU A 726 -15.15 -9.49 24.83
C GLU A 726 -14.78 -10.90 25.25
N ASN A 727 -14.73 -11.13 26.57
CA ASN A 727 -14.52 -12.45 27.17
C ASN A 727 -13.22 -13.16 26.75
N VAL A 728 -12.20 -12.39 26.33
CA VAL A 728 -10.83 -12.87 26.12
C VAL A 728 -10.25 -13.46 27.41
N TYR A 729 -10.65 -12.92 28.57
CA TYR A 729 -10.37 -13.47 29.89
C TYR A 729 -11.65 -13.85 30.64
N GLN A 730 -11.52 -14.76 31.61
CA GLN A 730 -12.56 -15.09 32.59
C GLN A 730 -12.05 -14.85 34.01
N ARG A 731 -12.98 -14.63 34.96
CA ARG A 731 -12.64 -14.49 36.38
C ARG A 731 -12.82 -15.82 37.09
N ILE A 732 -11.74 -16.38 37.63
CA ILE A 732 -11.72 -17.58 38.47
C ILE A 732 -11.04 -17.20 39.79
N ASP A 733 -11.71 -17.48 40.91
CA ASP A 733 -11.21 -17.16 42.27
C ASP A 733 -10.75 -15.70 42.45
N GLY A 734 -11.48 -14.77 41.82
CA GLY A 734 -11.17 -13.34 41.86
C GLY A 734 -10.05 -12.89 40.90
N GLN A 735 -9.31 -13.82 40.31
CA GLN A 735 -8.23 -13.55 39.35
C GLN A 735 -8.69 -13.69 37.90
N ARG A 736 -8.10 -12.90 37.00
CA ARG A 736 -8.33 -13.01 35.56
C ARG A 736 -7.43 -14.10 34.98
N GLN A 737 -8.02 -15.05 34.28
CA GLN A 737 -7.34 -16.12 33.55
C GLN A 737 -7.70 -16.05 32.07
N LEU A 738 -6.71 -16.26 31.20
CA LEU A 738 -6.92 -16.24 29.75
C LEU A 738 -7.92 -17.31 29.35
N LYS A 739 -8.94 -16.91 28.58
CA LYS A 739 -9.98 -17.80 28.04
C LYS A 739 -9.77 -18.05 26.54
N ASN A 740 -9.46 -17.00 25.78
CA ASN A 740 -9.33 -17.07 24.33
C ASN A 740 -8.20 -16.14 23.86
N ASP A 741 -7.22 -16.69 23.13
CA ASP A 741 -6.15 -15.97 22.46
C ASP A 741 -6.00 -16.32 20.96
N ARG A 742 -6.97 -17.02 20.38
CA ARG A 742 -6.88 -17.59 19.03
C ARG A 742 -7.24 -16.59 17.91
N PHE A 743 -6.81 -15.33 18.06
CA PHE A 743 -7.11 -14.28 17.11
C PHE A 743 -5.94 -13.97 16.18
N ARG A 744 -6.23 -13.88 14.88
CA ARG A 744 -5.33 -13.29 13.89
C ARG A 744 -5.90 -11.98 13.39
N PHE A 745 -5.02 -11.01 13.14
CA PHE A 745 -5.45 -9.69 12.67
C PHE A 745 -4.77 -9.34 11.36
N LYS A 746 -5.51 -8.72 10.45
CA LYS A 746 -5.00 -8.24 9.18
C LYS A 746 -5.44 -6.80 8.95
N THR A 747 -4.56 -6.01 8.37
CA THR A 747 -4.79 -4.60 8.05
C THR A 747 -4.99 -4.42 6.55
N GLN A 748 -5.59 -3.30 6.14
CA GLN A 748 -5.86 -3.01 4.72
C GLN A 748 -4.58 -3.00 3.86
N ASP A 749 -3.47 -2.53 4.43
CA ASP A 749 -2.15 -2.50 3.81
C ASP A 749 -1.41 -3.85 3.91
N GLY A 750 -2.08 -4.91 4.35
CA GLY A 750 -1.59 -6.29 4.27
C GLY A 750 -0.65 -6.72 5.39
N TYR A 751 -0.50 -5.95 6.46
CA TYR A 751 0.19 -6.46 7.65
C TYR A 751 -0.68 -7.50 8.34
N GLU A 752 -0.06 -8.62 8.70
CA GLU A 752 -0.67 -9.61 9.58
C GLU A 752 -0.02 -9.52 10.96
N LEU A 753 -0.87 -9.47 11.98
CA LEU A 753 -0.50 -9.22 13.36
C LEU A 753 -0.96 -10.38 14.22
N LEU A 754 -0.10 -10.81 15.13
CA LEU A 754 -0.42 -11.78 16.17
C LEU A 754 -0.32 -11.11 17.53
N VAL A 755 -1.33 -11.34 18.37
CA VAL A 755 -1.39 -10.83 19.73
C VAL A 755 -1.04 -11.96 20.69
N GLN A 756 0.05 -11.80 21.44
CA GLN A 756 0.40 -12.73 22.52
C GLN A 756 -0.11 -12.20 23.85
N LEU A 757 -1.14 -12.84 24.38
CA LEU A 757 -1.80 -12.44 25.62
C LEU A 757 -1.20 -13.17 26.83
N PRO A 758 -0.98 -12.47 27.97
CA PRO A 758 -0.51 -13.13 29.19
C PRO A 758 -1.57 -14.07 29.77
N GLN A 759 -1.14 -15.22 30.30
CA GLN A 759 -2.06 -16.17 30.96
C GLN A 759 -2.83 -15.53 32.14
N GLN A 760 -2.17 -14.61 32.85
CA GLN A 760 -2.74 -13.81 33.94
C GLN A 760 -2.31 -12.35 33.78
N PRO A 761 -3.21 -11.41 33.44
CA PRO A 761 -2.87 -10.01 33.17
C PRO A 761 -2.72 -9.16 34.45
N GLY A 762 -2.68 -9.80 35.63
CA GLY A 762 -2.61 -9.15 36.94
C GLY A 762 -3.93 -8.52 37.39
N GLU A 763 -3.88 -7.57 38.33
CA GLU A 763 -5.05 -6.85 38.88
C GLU A 763 -5.29 -5.48 38.23
N ALA A 764 -4.31 -4.95 37.48
CA ALA A 764 -4.39 -3.65 36.85
C ALA A 764 -5.60 -3.54 35.90
N HIS A 765 -6.39 -2.48 36.02
CA HIS A 765 -7.63 -2.35 35.25
C HIS A 765 -7.40 -2.27 33.74
N TYR A 766 -6.25 -1.75 33.33
CA TYR A 766 -5.77 -1.69 31.95
C TYR A 766 -4.36 -2.27 31.83
N LEU A 767 -4.09 -2.96 30.72
CA LEU A 767 -2.75 -3.46 30.37
C LEU A 767 -2.49 -3.24 28.88
N ASP A 768 -1.42 -2.52 28.54
CA ASP A 768 -1.02 -2.33 27.15
C ASP A 768 -0.45 -3.61 26.56
N ILE A 769 -0.91 -3.95 25.36
CA ILE A 769 -0.45 -5.09 24.59
C ILE A 769 0.28 -4.59 23.36
N ARG A 770 1.36 -5.27 22.99
CA ARG A 770 2.11 -4.96 21.76
C ARG A 770 2.08 -6.18 20.83
N PRO A 771 1.23 -6.21 19.79
CA PRO A 771 1.24 -7.27 18.79
C PRO A 771 2.61 -7.41 18.11
N ALA A 772 2.86 -8.60 17.60
CA ALA A 772 3.97 -8.90 16.71
C ALA A 772 3.49 -8.90 15.26
N VAL A 773 4.30 -8.37 14.36
CA VAL A 773 4.10 -8.49 12.91
C VAL A 773 4.61 -9.86 12.49
N VAL A 774 3.72 -10.68 11.94
CA VAL A 774 4.07 -12.00 11.38
C VAL A 774 4.26 -11.93 9.87
N VAL A 775 3.50 -11.06 9.20
CA VAL A 775 3.69 -10.71 7.78
C VAL A 775 3.79 -9.21 7.64
N ILE A 776 4.88 -8.75 7.02
CA ILE A 776 5.07 -7.33 6.69
C ILE A 776 4.19 -7.00 5.49
N GLY A 777 3.28 -6.04 5.65
CA GLY A 777 2.42 -5.54 4.59
C GLY A 777 3.15 -4.67 3.57
N GLN A 778 2.40 -3.95 2.75
CA GLN A 778 2.92 -3.00 1.78
C GLN A 778 3.30 -1.69 2.51
N PRO A 779 4.60 -1.38 2.70
CA PRO A 779 4.98 -0.14 3.34
C PRO A 779 4.71 1.05 2.42
N ALA A 780 4.29 2.17 3.00
CA ALA A 780 4.18 3.42 2.25
C ALA A 780 5.56 3.85 1.69
N ALA A 781 5.58 4.47 0.51
CA ALA A 781 6.80 4.84 -0.22
C ALA A 781 7.80 5.64 0.64
N ALA A 782 9.09 5.30 0.59
CA ALA A 782 10.12 5.95 1.40
C ALA A 782 10.17 7.47 1.18
N PRO A 783 10.36 8.28 2.25
CA PRO A 783 10.37 9.73 2.13
C PRO A 783 11.63 10.21 1.40
N GLN A 784 11.47 11.22 0.54
CA GLN A 784 12.60 11.92 -0.06
C GLN A 784 13.43 12.61 1.02
N ILE A 785 14.74 12.42 1.03
CA ILE A 785 15.65 13.14 1.90
C ILE A 785 15.74 14.60 1.42
N VAL A 786 15.53 15.54 2.33
CA VAL A 786 15.58 16.99 2.08
C VAL A 786 16.34 17.65 3.21
N ASN A 787 17.66 17.70 3.08
CA ASN A 787 18.56 18.30 4.06
C ASN A 787 18.78 19.79 3.79
N GLY A 788 18.60 20.27 2.56
CA GLY A 788 18.65 21.69 2.21
C GLY A 788 18.10 22.01 0.82
N GLY A 789 17.83 23.29 0.59
CA GLY A 789 17.40 23.82 -0.71
C GLY A 789 15.88 23.86 -0.90
N THR A 790 15.44 23.87 -2.15
CA THR A 790 14.04 24.07 -2.53
C THR A 790 13.41 22.79 -3.08
N VAL A 791 12.22 22.45 -2.57
CA VAL A 791 11.34 21.39 -3.04
C VAL A 791 10.12 22.02 -3.68
N GLU A 792 9.86 21.69 -4.94
CA GLU A 792 8.65 22.11 -5.63
C GLU A 792 7.46 21.22 -5.23
N ILE A 793 6.36 21.85 -4.82
CA ILE A 793 5.08 21.17 -4.59
C ILE A 793 4.35 21.11 -5.93
N ALA A 794 4.30 19.93 -6.52
CA ALA A 794 3.55 19.63 -7.74
C ALA A 794 2.72 18.35 -7.60
N GLU A 795 1.78 18.12 -8.53
CA GLU A 795 0.98 16.89 -8.59
C GLU A 795 1.84 15.65 -8.91
N GLN A 796 2.87 15.81 -9.73
CA GLN A 796 3.86 14.76 -9.99
C GLN A 796 5.00 14.80 -8.96
N GLY A 797 5.72 13.68 -8.80
CA GLY A 797 6.87 13.56 -7.90
C GLY A 797 6.55 12.99 -6.51
N LEU A 798 7.59 12.91 -5.67
CA LEU A 798 7.50 12.36 -4.31
C LEU A 798 6.65 13.25 -3.40
N LYS A 799 5.82 12.62 -2.57
CA LYS A 799 4.84 13.27 -1.69
C LYS A 799 5.23 13.29 -0.21
N ARG A 800 6.28 12.55 0.13
CA ARG A 800 6.77 12.34 1.49
C ARG A 800 8.20 12.84 1.54
N HIS A 801 8.53 13.63 2.55
CA HIS A 801 9.83 14.26 2.69
C HIS A 801 10.34 14.08 4.12
N PHE A 802 11.61 13.72 4.27
CA PHE A 802 12.32 13.64 5.53
C PHE A 802 13.30 14.81 5.62
N VAL A 803 13.21 15.56 6.71
CA VAL A 803 14.07 16.70 6.99
C VAL A 803 14.86 16.39 8.25
N SER A 804 16.18 16.20 8.08
CA SER A 804 17.11 15.91 9.17
C SER A 804 17.46 17.15 10.00
N ARG A 805 18.22 16.95 11.07
CA ARG A 805 18.80 18.01 11.91
C ARG A 805 19.93 18.84 11.26
N ASN A 806 20.16 18.71 9.95
CA ASN A 806 21.08 19.54 9.18
C ASN A 806 20.71 21.04 9.25
N ASP A 807 21.68 21.94 9.35
CA ASP A 807 21.44 23.37 9.61
C ASP A 807 20.98 24.20 8.39
N ARG A 808 21.07 23.63 7.19
CA ARG A 808 20.67 24.33 5.95
C ARG A 808 19.17 24.55 5.88
N GLN A 809 18.77 25.70 5.36
CA GLN A 809 17.36 26.04 5.15
C GLN A 809 16.69 25.12 4.12
N VAL A 810 15.42 24.78 4.38
CA VAL A 810 14.58 23.99 3.47
C VAL A 810 13.33 24.78 3.11
N GLU A 811 13.01 24.84 1.82
CA GLU A 811 11.84 25.54 1.31
C GLU A 811 10.94 24.61 0.49
N PHE A 812 9.67 24.54 0.84
CA PHE A 812 8.63 23.93 0.03
C PHE A 812 7.87 25.02 -0.71
N VAL A 813 7.90 24.99 -2.04
CA VAL A 813 7.37 26.08 -2.88
C VAL A 813 6.27 25.54 -3.78
N ALA A 814 5.06 26.10 -3.65
CA ALA A 814 3.96 25.86 -4.57
C ALA A 814 3.83 27.04 -5.54
N GLN A 815 3.86 26.77 -6.84
CA GLN A 815 3.62 27.79 -7.86
C GLN A 815 2.17 28.28 -7.83
N ARG A 816 1.92 29.43 -8.45
CA ARG A 816 0.56 29.97 -8.56
C ARG A 816 -0.30 29.05 -9.41
N ASN A 817 -1.52 28.78 -8.96
CA ASN A 817 -2.48 27.89 -9.64
C ASN A 817 -2.05 26.41 -9.71
N THR A 818 -1.07 25.97 -8.91
CA THR A 818 -0.80 24.53 -8.74
C THR A 818 -2.06 23.82 -8.25
N ALA A 819 -2.40 22.70 -8.89
CA ALA A 819 -3.49 21.83 -8.45
C ALA A 819 -3.32 21.43 -6.99
N GLU A 820 -4.44 21.26 -6.28
CA GLU A 820 -4.40 20.85 -4.89
C GLU A 820 -3.74 19.47 -4.78
N THR A 821 -2.75 19.35 -3.90
CA THR A 821 -2.08 18.09 -3.62
C THR A 821 -1.65 18.01 -2.17
N SER A 822 -1.26 16.82 -1.71
CA SER A 822 -0.86 16.57 -0.33
C SER A 822 0.66 16.39 -0.19
N ARG A 823 1.20 16.75 0.98
CA ARG A 823 2.59 16.50 1.40
C ARG A 823 2.68 16.10 2.86
N SER A 824 3.49 15.07 3.13
CA SER A 824 3.90 14.72 4.50
C SER A 824 5.37 15.08 4.69
N VAL A 825 5.67 15.86 5.72
CA VAL A 825 7.02 16.29 6.07
C VAL A 825 7.39 15.72 7.44
N TYR A 826 8.28 14.74 7.45
CA TYR A 826 8.85 14.12 8.64
C TYR A 826 10.01 14.99 9.13
N LEU A 827 9.85 15.62 10.28
CA LEU A 827 10.87 16.47 10.91
C LEU A 827 11.58 15.65 11.99
N GLU A 828 12.90 15.46 11.88
CA GLU A 828 13.76 14.79 12.88
C GLU A 828 13.94 15.65 14.14
N PHE A 829 12.84 16.21 14.65
CA PHE A 829 12.74 17.08 15.80
C PHE A 829 11.47 16.72 16.58
N ASP A 830 11.51 16.81 17.90
CA ASP A 830 10.34 16.67 18.74
C ASP A 830 9.46 17.92 18.64
N SER A 831 8.17 17.78 18.90
CA SER A 831 7.22 18.90 18.80
C SER A 831 7.52 20.05 19.77
N ALA A 832 8.15 19.74 20.90
CA ALA A 832 8.60 20.72 21.89
C ALA A 832 9.79 21.57 21.39
N GLU A 833 10.54 21.10 20.39
CA GLU A 833 11.69 21.82 19.83
C GLU A 833 11.28 22.91 18.82
N ILE A 834 9.99 23.05 18.49
CA ILE A 834 9.51 24.19 17.70
C ILE A 834 9.74 25.47 18.51
N ILE A 835 10.66 26.31 18.06
CA ILE A 835 11.03 27.58 18.71
C ILE A 835 9.99 28.65 18.36
N ASP A 836 9.76 28.87 17.08
CA ASP A 836 8.85 29.89 16.56
C ASP A 836 8.14 29.41 15.30
N VAL A 837 6.97 30.00 15.03
CA VAL A 837 6.23 29.82 13.79
C VAL A 837 5.87 31.20 13.27
N GLN A 838 6.34 31.54 12.08
CA GLN A 838 6.11 32.86 11.49
C GLN A 838 5.24 32.77 10.25
N ALA A 839 4.35 33.73 10.10
CA ALA A 839 3.62 33.99 8.86
C ALA A 839 4.10 35.33 8.28
N SER A 840 4.58 35.29 7.04
CA SER A 840 4.96 36.46 6.26
C SER A 840 4.02 36.60 5.06
N TYR A 841 3.58 37.82 4.76
CA TYR A 841 2.75 38.13 3.59
C TYR A 841 2.85 39.62 3.25
N GLU A 842 2.60 39.97 1.98
CA GLU A 842 2.45 41.38 1.59
C GLU A 842 0.96 41.75 1.56
N VAL A 843 0.62 42.92 2.12
CA VAL A 843 -0.73 43.47 2.06
C VAL A 843 -0.74 44.87 1.46
N GLN A 844 -1.61 45.07 0.47
CA GLN A 844 -1.86 46.37 -0.15
C GLN A 844 -3.27 46.87 0.17
N VAL A 845 -3.38 48.15 0.51
CA VAL A 845 -4.66 48.79 0.84
C VAL A 845 -5.13 49.65 -0.33
N ARG A 846 -6.38 49.46 -0.77
CA ARG A 846 -7.04 50.36 -1.73
C ARG A 846 -8.36 50.87 -1.16
N LYS A 847 -8.53 52.20 -1.15
CA LYS A 847 -9.80 52.82 -0.77
C LYS A 847 -10.74 52.79 -1.98
N GLY A 848 -11.87 52.11 -1.85
CA GLY A 848 -12.90 52.04 -2.88
C GLY A 848 -13.76 53.30 -2.92
N VAL A 849 -14.33 53.58 -4.08
CA VAL A 849 -15.18 54.77 -4.33
C VAL A 849 -16.47 54.76 -3.49
N SER A 850 -16.90 53.58 -3.04
CA SER A 850 -18.12 53.34 -2.24
C SER A 850 -17.90 53.39 -0.71
N GLY A 851 -16.73 53.85 -0.24
CA GLY A 851 -16.39 53.89 1.19
C GLY A 851 -15.83 52.58 1.77
N ASN A 852 -15.81 51.49 0.99
CA ASN A 852 -15.19 50.23 1.39
C ASN A 852 -13.66 50.27 1.22
N THR A 853 -12.93 49.81 2.22
CA THR A 853 -11.48 49.61 2.15
C THR A 853 -11.18 48.17 1.74
N HIS A 854 -10.34 47.99 0.73
CA HIS A 854 -9.99 46.68 0.17
C HIS A 854 -8.54 46.33 0.52
N LEU A 855 -8.33 45.13 1.05
CA LEU A 855 -7.02 44.54 1.34
C LEU A 855 -6.70 43.46 0.31
N TYR A 856 -5.56 43.62 -0.35
CA TYR A 856 -5.03 42.67 -1.32
C TYR A 856 -3.80 41.99 -0.73
N TYR A 857 -3.90 40.69 -0.50
CA TYR A 857 -2.83 39.86 0.03
C TYR A 857 -2.09 39.15 -1.11
N LYS A 858 -0.79 38.91 -0.92
CA LYS A 858 0.03 38.03 -1.77
C LYS A 858 1.27 37.55 -1.03
N ASP A 859 2.03 36.68 -1.67
CA ASP A 859 3.37 36.26 -1.24
C ASP A 859 3.39 35.64 0.18
N PHE A 860 2.36 34.84 0.52
CA PHE A 860 2.29 34.13 1.78
C PHE A 860 3.42 33.11 1.92
N THR A 861 4.11 33.19 3.05
CA THR A 861 5.16 32.27 3.49
C THR A 861 4.92 31.89 4.94
N LEU A 862 4.87 30.59 5.23
CA LEU A 862 4.86 30.06 6.59
C LEU A 862 6.25 29.52 6.91
N SER A 863 6.81 29.86 8.07
CA SER A 863 8.14 29.42 8.49
C SER A 863 8.05 28.75 9.85
N VAL A 864 8.68 27.58 10.00
CA VAL A 864 8.82 26.86 11.27
C VAL A 864 10.29 26.88 11.65
N SER A 865 10.59 27.52 12.77
CA SER A 865 11.94 27.64 13.32
C SER A 865 12.17 26.57 14.39
N LEU A 866 13.27 25.85 14.26
CA LEU A 866 13.77 24.77 15.12
C LEU A 866 15.23 25.13 15.51
N PRO A 867 15.87 24.47 16.50
CA PRO A 867 17.15 24.91 17.07
C PRO A 867 18.24 25.33 16.07
N SER A 868 18.46 24.53 15.04
CA SER A 868 19.43 24.84 13.97
C SER A 868 18.78 24.83 12.59
N LYS A 869 17.44 24.82 12.49
CA LYS A 869 16.74 24.60 11.21
C LYS A 869 15.60 25.58 11.01
N VAL A 870 15.45 26.06 9.78
CA VAL A 870 14.24 26.76 9.34
C VAL A 870 13.63 26.01 8.16
N VAL A 871 12.34 25.66 8.29
CA VAL A 871 11.55 25.04 7.22
C VAL A 871 10.50 26.05 6.77
N MET A 872 10.47 26.37 5.47
CA MET A 872 9.58 27.39 4.90
C MET A 872 8.61 26.78 3.90
N PHE A 873 7.38 27.30 3.87
CA PHE A 873 6.32 26.91 2.97
C PHE A 873 5.81 28.15 2.23
N LYS A 874 6.24 28.31 0.98
CA LYS A 874 5.92 29.47 0.14
C LYS A 874 4.81 29.11 -0.85
N GLY A 875 3.79 29.97 -0.96
CA GLY A 875 2.70 29.77 -1.91
C GLY A 875 1.72 28.64 -1.57
N VAL A 876 1.86 28.00 -0.41
CA VAL A 876 0.89 26.99 0.10
C VAL A 876 -0.46 27.63 0.46
N ILE A 877 -0.46 28.93 0.75
CA ILE A 877 -1.66 29.75 0.89
C ILE A 877 -1.71 30.70 -0.30
N GLN A 878 -2.82 30.67 -1.05
CA GLN A 878 -3.04 31.55 -2.19
C GLN A 878 -4.37 32.29 -2.02
N PRO A 879 -4.38 33.62 -2.14
CA PRO A 879 -5.60 34.40 -2.04
C PRO A 879 -6.42 34.34 -3.34
N ILE A 880 -7.76 34.33 -3.20
CA ILE A 880 -8.67 34.50 -4.34
C ILE A 880 -8.42 35.89 -4.95
N ALA A 881 -8.30 35.95 -6.29
CA ALA A 881 -7.98 37.20 -7.00
C ALA A 881 -8.98 38.35 -6.73
N ALA A 882 -10.25 38.02 -6.48
CA ALA A 882 -11.28 39.01 -6.18
C ALA A 882 -11.32 39.35 -4.68
N ALA A 883 -11.22 40.64 -4.35
CA ALA A 883 -11.36 41.15 -2.99
C ALA A 883 -12.83 41.25 -2.56
N THR A 884 -13.60 40.17 -2.66
CA THR A 884 -15.03 40.11 -2.27
C THR A 884 -15.24 39.54 -0.87
N GLY A 885 -14.19 38.99 -0.26
CA GLY A 885 -14.22 38.34 1.05
C GLY A 885 -14.66 39.27 2.17
N TYR A 886 -15.36 38.70 3.15
CA TYR A 886 -15.81 39.40 4.35
C TYR A 886 -14.76 39.28 5.46
N SER A 887 -14.29 40.42 5.97
CA SER A 887 -13.32 40.48 7.08
C SER A 887 -13.94 40.33 8.47
N GLY A 888 -15.27 40.19 8.55
CA GLY A 888 -16.01 40.35 9.81
C GLY A 888 -16.65 41.74 9.99
N ARG A 889 -16.34 42.70 9.10
CA ARG A 889 -16.90 44.08 9.14
C ARG A 889 -17.42 44.55 7.78
N ASN A 890 -18.56 45.25 7.78
CA ASN A 890 -19.27 45.69 6.56
C ASN A 890 -18.48 46.65 5.65
N SER A 891 -17.39 47.27 6.11
CA SER A 891 -16.59 48.24 5.33
C SER A 891 -15.20 47.73 4.90
N LEU A 892 -14.81 46.51 5.27
CA LEU A 892 -13.49 45.94 4.98
C LEU A 892 -13.63 44.68 4.13
N LYS A 893 -13.13 44.76 2.89
CA LYS A 893 -13.15 43.69 1.90
C LYS A 893 -11.74 43.13 1.68
N VAL A 894 -11.61 41.82 1.51
CA VAL A 894 -10.30 41.15 1.44
C VAL A 894 -10.21 40.17 0.28
N THR A 895 -9.02 40.01 -0.31
CA THR A 895 -8.70 38.82 -1.12
C THR A 895 -8.56 37.63 -0.18
N THR A 896 -9.59 36.78 -0.08
CA THR A 896 -9.65 35.70 0.91
C THR A 896 -8.48 34.73 0.73
N PRO A 897 -7.59 34.58 1.72
CA PRO A 897 -6.56 33.53 1.70
C PRO A 897 -7.23 32.15 1.66
N ARG A 898 -6.71 31.24 0.84
CA ARG A 898 -7.11 29.83 0.82
C ARG A 898 -5.88 28.97 1.01
N LEU A 899 -6.00 27.92 1.81
CA LEU A 899 -5.00 26.86 1.84
C LEU A 899 -5.13 26.08 0.54
N GLN A 900 -4.13 26.20 -0.34
CA GLN A 900 -4.13 25.58 -1.66
C GLN A 900 -3.47 24.19 -1.64
N GLN A 901 -2.65 23.91 -0.61
CA GLN A 901 -1.85 22.69 -0.50
C GLN A 901 -2.04 22.05 0.87
N ASN A 902 -2.29 20.74 0.89
CA ASN A 902 -2.51 19.97 2.11
C ASN A 902 -1.19 19.46 2.67
N VAL A 903 -0.58 20.21 3.56
CA VAL A 903 0.72 19.85 4.15
C VAL A 903 0.56 19.43 5.61
N VAL A 904 1.10 18.26 5.96
CA VAL A 904 1.20 17.78 7.33
C VAL A 904 2.66 17.65 7.75
N LEU A 905 2.97 18.14 8.95
CA LEU A 905 4.24 17.97 9.64
C LEU A 905 4.08 16.80 10.61
N ILE A 906 5.03 15.87 10.61
CA ILE A 906 5.06 14.73 11.53
C ILE A 906 6.40 14.82 12.26
N MET A 907 6.34 15.08 13.56
CA MET A 907 7.49 15.26 14.42
C MET A 907 8.05 13.90 14.87
N GLN A 908 9.28 13.87 15.35
CA GLN A 908 9.98 12.66 15.83
C GLN A 908 9.25 11.99 17.01
N ASP A 909 8.66 12.77 17.90
CA ASP A 909 7.80 12.34 19.01
C ASP A 909 6.39 11.87 18.57
N GLN A 910 6.15 11.72 17.26
CA GLN A 910 4.91 11.27 16.64
C GLN A 910 3.72 12.25 16.78
N VAL A 911 3.95 13.47 17.28
CA VAL A 911 2.95 14.54 17.19
C VAL A 911 2.88 15.04 15.75
N SER A 912 1.68 15.31 15.25
CA SER A 912 1.49 15.85 13.89
C SER A 912 0.70 17.15 13.89
N TYR A 913 1.07 18.03 12.95
CA TYR A 913 0.40 19.30 12.70
C TYR A 913 0.01 19.41 11.23
N ARG A 914 -1.22 19.82 10.94
CA ARG A 914 -1.63 20.27 9.62
C ARG A 914 -1.36 21.76 9.48
N LEU A 915 -0.79 22.18 8.36
CA LEU A 915 -0.69 23.61 8.03
C LEU A 915 -2.08 24.18 7.75
N GLN A 916 -2.37 25.36 8.28
CA GLN A 916 -3.61 26.07 8.05
C GLN A 916 -3.39 27.57 7.84
N ILE A 917 -4.43 28.26 7.39
CA ILE A 917 -4.41 29.71 7.22
C ILE A 917 -4.17 30.38 8.59
N PRO A 918 -3.18 31.30 8.72
CA PRO A 918 -2.97 32.04 9.96
C PRO A 918 -4.20 32.87 10.31
N ARG A 919 -4.39 33.14 11.61
CA ARG A 919 -5.35 34.15 12.04
C ARG A 919 -4.88 35.52 11.54
N MET A 920 -5.64 36.12 10.63
CA MET A 920 -5.35 37.44 10.06
C MET A 920 -5.86 38.56 10.98
N ASP A 921 -5.13 39.67 11.03
CA ASP A 921 -5.53 40.88 11.74
C ASP A 921 -5.73 42.02 10.73
N TYR A 922 -6.93 42.05 10.19
CA TYR A 922 -7.30 42.96 9.11
C TYR A 922 -7.25 44.44 9.53
N GLU A 923 -7.41 44.75 10.82
CA GLU A 923 -7.37 46.14 11.29
C GLU A 923 -5.95 46.68 11.33
N ASP A 924 -5.04 45.88 11.88
CA ASP A 924 -3.63 46.24 11.92
C ASP A 924 -3.04 46.29 10.50
N ASP A 925 -3.45 45.37 9.61
CA ASP A 925 -2.99 45.34 8.22
C ASP A 925 -3.48 46.56 7.40
N VAL A 926 -4.64 47.14 7.75
CA VAL A 926 -5.10 48.43 7.18
C VAL A 926 -4.21 49.59 7.64
N LYS A 927 -3.83 49.60 8.92
CA LYS A 927 -3.03 50.67 9.52
C LYS A 927 -1.58 50.61 9.07
N ASN A 928 -1.07 49.41 8.84
CA ASN A 928 0.33 49.13 8.57
C ASN A 928 0.53 48.28 7.30
N PRO A 929 0.17 48.80 6.10
CA PRO A 929 0.33 48.06 4.84
C PRO A 929 1.80 47.82 4.48
N GLY A 930 2.02 46.89 3.56
CA GLY A 930 3.35 46.46 3.11
C GLY A 930 3.68 45.03 3.53
N LEU A 931 4.96 44.71 3.67
CA LEU A 931 5.41 43.41 4.17
C LEU A 931 5.04 43.26 5.65
N ARG A 932 4.30 42.21 5.97
CA ARG A 932 3.94 41.81 7.34
C ARG A 932 4.69 40.53 7.69
N VAL A 933 5.26 40.49 8.89
CA VAL A 933 5.81 39.27 9.51
C VAL A 933 5.21 39.15 10.90
N ARG A 934 4.60 38.02 11.21
CA ARG A 934 3.95 37.76 12.50
C ARG A 934 4.39 36.42 13.06
N SER A 935 4.88 36.41 14.29
CA SER A 935 5.03 35.17 15.07
C SER A 935 3.64 34.72 15.51
N THR A 936 3.20 33.54 15.04
CA THR A 936 1.93 32.92 15.40
C THR A 936 1.94 31.41 15.18
N ARG A 937 1.63 30.66 16.23
CA ARG A 937 1.39 29.20 16.13
C ARG A 937 0.04 28.85 15.51
N SER A 938 -0.82 29.82 15.21
CA SER A 938 -2.13 29.56 14.59
C SER A 938 -2.03 28.86 13.24
N CYS A 939 -0.87 28.87 12.58
CA CYS A 939 -0.63 28.17 11.33
C CYS A 939 -0.54 26.64 11.50
N LEU A 940 -0.38 26.15 12.72
CA LEU A 940 -0.26 24.73 13.04
C LEU A 940 -1.54 24.23 13.72
N ARG A 941 -2.34 23.44 13.01
CA ARG A 941 -3.46 22.70 13.60
C ARG A 941 -2.94 21.35 14.09
N ARG A 942 -2.88 21.15 15.41
CA ARG A 942 -2.52 19.84 15.97
C ARG A 942 -3.56 18.80 15.52
N ARG A 943 -3.08 17.66 15.03
CA ARG A 943 -3.89 16.50 14.65
C ARG A 943 -4.01 15.56 15.86
N ASN A 944 -5.14 14.88 15.98
CA ASN A 944 -5.42 14.01 17.13
C ASN A 944 -4.69 12.67 16.99
N GLY A 945 -4.20 12.14 18.12
CA GLY A 945 -3.46 10.88 18.16
C GLY A 945 -1.98 10.98 17.80
N SER A 946 -1.37 9.82 17.62
CA SER A 946 0.03 9.62 17.26
C SER A 946 0.13 9.20 15.79
N TYR A 947 1.05 9.83 15.07
CA TYR A 947 1.31 9.56 13.66
C TYR A 947 2.72 8.99 13.49
N ARG A 948 2.84 7.88 12.76
CA ARG A 948 4.11 7.18 12.54
C ARG A 948 5.15 8.14 11.94
N PHE A 949 6.22 8.39 12.68
CA PHE A 949 7.41 9.06 12.16
C PHE A 949 8.20 8.07 11.29
N VAL A 950 8.61 8.48 10.09
CA VAL A 950 9.32 7.64 9.13
C VAL A 950 10.65 8.29 8.78
N ARG A 951 11.74 7.58 9.07
CA ARG A 951 13.10 7.95 8.66
C ARG A 951 13.57 7.10 7.46
N PRO A 952 14.53 7.61 6.66
CA PRO A 952 15.22 6.83 5.64
C PRO A 952 15.86 5.58 6.26
N LEU A 953 15.83 4.47 5.51
CA LEU A 953 16.41 3.19 5.92
C LEU A 953 17.67 2.89 5.10
N ALA A 954 18.54 2.03 5.62
CA ALA A 954 19.67 1.46 4.87
C ALA A 954 19.15 0.58 3.72
N SER A 955 19.03 1.16 2.53
CA SER A 955 18.32 0.53 1.42
C SER A 955 19.18 0.31 0.18
N VAL A 956 20.36 0.93 0.08
CA VAL A 956 21.26 0.79 -1.07
C VAL A 956 22.65 0.43 -0.57
N LYS A 957 23.07 -0.80 -0.84
CA LYS A 957 24.39 -1.33 -0.45
C LYS A 957 25.13 -1.82 -1.71
N PRO A 958 25.81 -0.92 -2.45
CA PRO A 958 26.53 -1.31 -3.65
C PRO A 958 27.71 -2.23 -3.29
N LEU A 959 28.05 -3.14 -4.21
CA LEU A 959 29.28 -3.91 -4.07
C LEU A 959 30.48 -2.99 -4.28
N ILE A 960 31.42 -3.03 -3.34
CA ILE A 960 32.71 -2.35 -3.43
C ILE A 960 33.80 -3.43 -3.39
N THR A 961 34.76 -3.37 -4.30
CA THR A 961 35.86 -4.34 -4.42
C THR A 961 37.07 -3.92 -3.58
N ALA A 962 38.06 -4.82 -3.45
CA ALA A 962 39.34 -4.50 -2.84
C ALA A 962 40.26 -3.64 -3.72
N GLU A 963 39.85 -3.34 -4.95
CA GLU A 963 40.59 -2.45 -5.85
C GLU A 963 40.22 -0.98 -5.59
N PRO A 964 41.17 -0.04 -5.77
CA PRO A 964 40.85 1.37 -5.70
C PRO A 964 39.72 1.70 -6.68
N SER A 965 38.68 2.39 -6.21
CA SER A 965 37.46 2.59 -7.00
C SER A 965 36.91 4.00 -6.88
N ARG A 966 36.30 4.47 -7.98
CA ARG A 966 35.43 5.65 -8.00
C ARG A 966 34.00 5.20 -7.78
N ILE A 967 33.34 5.82 -6.81
CA ILE A 967 31.94 5.58 -6.47
C ILE A 967 31.17 6.87 -6.78
N THR A 968 30.22 6.81 -7.70
CA THR A 968 29.40 7.96 -8.10
C THR A 968 27.95 7.77 -7.65
N ILE A 969 27.42 8.74 -6.89
CA ILE A 969 26.00 8.80 -6.54
C ILE A 969 25.30 9.75 -7.51
N ASP A 970 24.22 9.30 -8.16
CA ASP A 970 23.49 10.08 -9.16
C ASP A 970 22.81 11.32 -8.54
N THR A 971 22.65 12.41 -9.30
CA THR A 971 22.13 13.71 -8.78
C THR A 971 20.61 13.80 -8.61
N GLY A 972 19.95 12.65 -8.46
CA GLY A 972 18.50 12.48 -8.44
C GLY A 972 17.81 12.79 -7.09
N SER A 973 16.60 12.27 -6.92
CA SER A 973 15.92 12.29 -5.62
C SER A 973 16.26 11.03 -4.84
N HIS A 974 16.68 11.19 -3.59
CA HIS A 974 17.16 10.10 -2.74
C HIS A 974 16.17 9.80 -1.62
N THR A 975 15.95 8.52 -1.31
CA THR A 975 14.93 8.07 -0.34
C THR A 975 15.46 7.13 0.74
N GLY A 976 16.74 6.76 0.67
CA GLY A 976 17.37 5.82 1.60
C GLY A 976 18.83 6.13 1.84
N ILE A 977 19.42 5.39 2.78
CA ILE A 977 20.81 5.50 3.20
C ILE A 977 21.68 4.61 2.29
N TYR A 978 22.75 5.19 1.75
CA TYR A 978 23.76 4.49 0.96
C TYR A 978 24.81 3.88 1.88
N VAL A 979 24.88 2.55 1.95
CA VAL A 979 25.83 1.82 2.81
C VAL A 979 27.05 1.41 1.97
N LEU A 980 28.17 2.11 2.16
CA LEU A 980 29.42 1.83 1.48
C LEU A 980 30.35 1.06 2.43
N GLU A 981 30.56 -0.22 2.12
CA GLU A 981 31.44 -1.12 2.87
C GLU A 981 32.78 -1.33 2.15
N GLY A 982 33.84 -0.73 2.66
CA GLY A 982 35.18 -0.83 2.11
C GLY A 982 35.84 -2.18 2.37
N GLN A 983 36.85 -2.49 1.57
CA GLN A 983 37.69 -3.69 1.66
C GLN A 983 39.18 -3.33 1.76
N SER A 984 39.53 -2.43 2.70
CA SER A 984 40.92 -2.05 2.99
C SER A 984 41.65 -1.43 1.78
N SER A 985 40.94 -0.60 1.02
CA SER A 985 41.43 0.02 -0.22
C SER A 985 41.16 1.53 -0.21
N THR A 986 41.37 2.19 -1.36
CA THR A 986 41.14 3.62 -1.53
C THR A 986 39.92 3.89 -2.40
N TYR A 987 38.98 4.68 -1.90
CA TYR A 987 37.72 4.98 -2.56
C TYR A 987 37.51 6.47 -2.76
N ASP A 988 37.29 6.87 -4.01
CA ASP A 988 36.88 8.23 -4.38
C ASP A 988 35.36 8.30 -4.51
N VAL A 989 34.68 8.92 -3.55
CA VAL A 989 33.21 9.00 -3.49
C VAL A 989 32.74 10.35 -4.00
N TYR A 990 31.98 10.36 -5.09
CA TYR A 990 31.40 11.53 -5.73
C TYR A 990 29.98 11.67 -5.19
N LEU A 991 29.80 12.61 -4.26
CA LEU A 991 28.56 12.80 -3.51
C LEU A 991 27.49 13.51 -4.34
N ALA A 992 26.22 13.31 -3.96
CA ALA A 992 25.08 14.05 -4.49
C ALA A 992 24.33 14.78 -3.34
N SER A 993 23.75 15.94 -3.63
CA SER A 993 22.99 16.74 -2.64
C SER A 993 21.85 15.93 -2.02
N ASN A 994 21.52 16.23 -0.76
CA ASN A 994 20.42 15.61 -0.02
C ASN A 994 20.52 14.08 0.09
N THR A 995 21.74 13.57 0.30
CA THR A 995 21.99 12.15 0.54
C THR A 995 22.40 11.88 1.99
N ILE A 996 22.18 10.63 2.42
CA ILE A 996 22.78 10.09 3.64
C ILE A 996 23.62 8.90 3.22
N VAL A 997 24.90 8.89 3.61
CA VAL A 997 25.86 7.83 3.27
C VAL A 997 26.44 7.27 4.57
N ARG A 998 26.41 5.96 4.74
CA ARG A 998 27.09 5.26 5.83
C ARG A 998 28.38 4.65 5.30
N LEU A 999 29.50 5.00 5.91
CA LEU A 999 30.80 4.45 5.58
C LEU A 999 31.23 3.44 6.64
N SER A 1000 31.82 2.33 6.23
CA SER A 1000 32.51 1.41 7.16
C SER A 1000 33.44 0.49 6.40
N THR A 1001 34.45 -0.05 7.08
CA THR A 1001 35.24 -1.21 6.61
C THR A 1001 34.97 -2.37 7.56
N PRO A 1002 34.07 -3.31 7.22
CA PRO A 1002 33.72 -4.42 8.12
C PRO A 1002 34.93 -5.24 8.57
N GLY A 1003 35.94 -5.41 7.71
CA GLY A 1003 37.19 -6.08 8.05
C GLY A 1003 37.98 -5.39 9.16
N ALA A 1004 37.99 -4.07 9.19
CA ALA A 1004 38.64 -3.26 10.22
C ALA A 1004 37.88 -3.31 11.54
N ALA A 1005 36.55 -3.15 11.50
CA ALA A 1005 35.70 -3.30 12.68
C ALA A 1005 35.83 -4.70 13.32
N ALA A 1006 35.97 -5.75 12.49
CA ALA A 1006 36.22 -7.10 12.95
C ALA A 1006 37.68 -7.40 13.33
N LYS A 1007 38.60 -6.43 13.19
CA LYS A 1007 40.05 -6.57 13.44
C LYS A 1007 40.71 -7.67 12.61
N THR A 1008 40.28 -7.81 11.36
CA THR A 1008 40.76 -8.82 10.40
C THR A 1008 41.43 -8.25 9.16
N ALA A 1009 41.32 -6.94 8.90
CA ALA A 1009 41.94 -6.24 7.79
C ALA A 1009 42.13 -4.76 8.11
N ASP A 1010 42.99 -4.06 7.36
CA ASP A 1010 43.23 -2.62 7.52
C ASP A 1010 41.96 -1.80 7.26
N ALA A 1011 41.93 -0.56 7.75
CA ALA A 1011 40.84 0.36 7.41
C ALA A 1011 40.99 0.91 5.98
N SER A 1012 39.90 1.45 5.44
CA SER A 1012 39.90 2.00 4.09
C SER A 1012 40.20 3.51 4.11
N THR A 1013 40.65 4.02 2.96
CA THR A 1013 40.84 5.47 2.74
C THR A 1013 39.73 5.98 1.84
N TRP A 1014 38.96 6.95 2.32
CA TRP A 1014 37.82 7.53 1.63
C TRP A 1014 38.10 8.99 1.31
N THR A 1015 37.95 9.39 0.04
CA THR A 1015 37.94 10.80 -0.36
C THR A 1015 36.58 11.18 -0.89
N LEU A 1016 35.92 12.12 -0.22
CA LEU A 1016 34.56 12.58 -0.50
C LEU A 1016 34.62 13.85 -1.34
N TYR A 1017 34.20 13.76 -2.60
CA TYR A 1017 34.20 14.87 -3.56
C TYR A 1017 32.83 15.51 -3.66
N THR A 1018 32.81 16.85 -3.64
CA THR A 1018 31.57 17.64 -3.57
C THR A 1018 31.20 18.38 -4.86
N HIS A 1019 31.97 18.25 -5.94
CA HIS A 1019 31.71 19.00 -7.19
C HIS A 1019 30.39 18.64 -7.90
N ALA A 1020 29.79 17.50 -7.57
CA ALA A 1020 28.48 17.09 -8.10
C ALA A 1020 27.29 17.56 -7.22
N LEU A 1021 27.55 18.23 -6.09
CA LEU A 1021 26.50 18.88 -5.31
C LEU A 1021 25.99 20.11 -6.05
N LYS A 1022 24.69 20.38 -5.87
CA LYS A 1022 24.02 21.58 -6.41
C LYS A 1022 24.48 22.85 -5.71
N GLU A 1023 24.90 22.73 -4.45
CA GLU A 1023 25.45 23.81 -3.65
C GLU A 1023 26.98 23.85 -3.71
N THR A 1024 27.53 25.07 -3.67
CA THR A 1024 28.98 25.28 -3.50
C THR A 1024 29.36 24.95 -2.06
N VAL A 1025 30.32 24.04 -1.89
CA VAL A 1025 30.83 23.59 -0.59
C VAL A 1025 32.12 24.31 -0.25
N THR A 1026 32.10 25.01 0.88
CA THR A 1026 33.25 25.68 1.49
C THR A 1026 33.70 24.92 2.75
N ARG A 1027 34.72 25.41 3.45
CA ARG A 1027 35.12 24.87 4.76
C ARG A 1027 33.91 24.85 5.71
N ASP A 1028 33.19 25.97 5.84
CA ASP A 1028 32.17 26.13 6.89
C ASP A 1028 30.95 25.20 6.73
N ASP A 1029 30.81 24.61 5.55
CA ASP A 1029 29.83 23.58 5.25
C ASP A 1029 30.26 22.16 5.71
N ILE A 1030 31.49 21.98 6.19
CA ILE A 1030 32.05 20.71 6.69
C ILE A 1030 32.06 20.76 8.22
N GLN A 1031 31.24 19.93 8.86
CA GLN A 1031 31.10 19.89 10.31
C GLN A 1031 31.07 18.44 10.80
N LEU A 1032 31.85 18.12 11.83
CA LEU A 1032 31.83 16.83 12.50
C LEU A 1032 31.13 16.96 13.86
N ASP A 1033 30.15 16.11 14.11
CA ASP A 1033 29.38 16.04 15.36
C ASP A 1033 29.27 14.56 15.77
N GLY A 1034 30.15 14.13 16.69
CA GLY A 1034 30.34 12.72 17.03
C GLY A 1034 30.68 11.87 15.80
N ASN A 1035 29.88 10.83 15.54
CA ASN A 1035 30.04 9.95 14.38
C ASN A 1035 29.32 10.45 13.11
N ARG A 1036 28.84 11.70 13.07
CA ARG A 1036 28.18 12.28 11.90
C ARG A 1036 28.99 13.41 11.31
N LEU A 1037 29.46 13.23 10.07
CA LEU A 1037 30.11 14.26 9.28
C LEU A 1037 29.08 14.89 8.31
N ARG A 1038 28.79 16.17 8.50
CA ARG A 1038 27.93 16.97 7.62
C ARG A 1038 28.78 17.66 6.58
N ILE A 1039 28.36 17.58 5.33
CA ILE A 1039 29.01 18.23 4.18
C ILE A 1039 27.91 18.91 3.37
N ALA A 1040 27.68 20.19 3.63
CA ALA A 1040 26.55 20.93 3.11
C ALA A 1040 25.21 20.18 3.30
N SER A 1041 24.49 19.78 2.25
CA SER A 1041 23.23 19.00 2.38
C SER A 1041 23.45 17.48 2.55
N VAL A 1042 24.69 17.00 2.57
CA VAL A 1042 25.02 15.58 2.71
C VAL A 1042 25.32 15.25 4.17
N THR A 1043 24.83 14.10 4.63
CA THR A 1043 25.19 13.53 5.94
C THR A 1043 25.95 12.23 5.74
N ILE A 1044 27.13 12.13 6.35
CA ILE A 1044 27.95 10.94 6.36
C ILE A 1044 27.88 10.34 7.77
N GLU A 1045 27.37 9.12 7.89
CA GLU A 1045 27.42 8.30 9.09
C GLU A 1045 28.73 7.51 9.10
N LEU A 1046 29.56 7.76 10.10
CA LEU A 1046 30.87 7.16 10.29
C LEU A 1046 30.78 6.04 11.33
N PRO A 1047 31.68 5.02 11.29
CA PRO A 1047 31.67 3.97 12.28
C PRO A 1047 32.12 4.51 13.63
N ASP A 1048 31.64 3.90 14.72
CA ASP A 1048 32.15 4.19 16.05
C ASP A 1048 33.60 3.70 16.15
N VAL A 1049 34.48 4.53 16.71
CA VAL A 1049 35.91 4.24 16.84
C VAL A 1049 36.16 3.55 18.17
N GLU A 1050 36.44 2.24 18.16
CA GLU A 1050 36.97 1.52 19.33
C GLU A 1050 38.49 1.76 19.47
N ASP A 1051 38.98 1.85 20.71
CA ASP A 1051 40.38 2.23 21.03
C ASP A 1051 41.47 1.36 20.37
N ASP A 1052 41.14 0.14 19.94
CA ASP A 1052 42.07 -0.87 19.40
C ASP A 1052 41.73 -1.36 17.97
N ALA A 1053 40.79 -0.72 17.27
CA ALA A 1053 40.44 -1.03 15.88
C ALA A 1053 41.19 -0.11 14.88
N PRO A 1054 41.55 -0.62 13.68
CA PRO A 1054 42.06 0.24 12.60
C PRO A 1054 41.05 1.33 12.25
N VAL A 1055 41.51 2.58 12.18
CA VAL A 1055 40.67 3.77 11.96
C VAL A 1055 40.64 4.16 10.48
N GLU A 1056 39.45 4.45 9.95
CA GLU A 1056 39.24 4.95 8.58
C GLU A 1056 40.00 6.27 8.34
N SER A 1057 40.59 6.43 7.15
CA SER A 1057 41.10 7.74 6.70
C SER A 1057 40.01 8.43 5.88
N ILE A 1058 39.44 9.52 6.41
CA ILE A 1058 38.32 10.24 5.80
C ILE A 1058 38.80 11.62 5.33
N ASN A 1059 38.61 11.91 4.05
CA ASN A 1059 39.03 13.16 3.43
C ASN A 1059 37.86 13.81 2.70
N VAL A 1060 37.73 15.14 2.76
CA VAL A 1060 36.65 15.89 2.10
C VAL A 1060 37.23 16.96 1.20
N ALA A 1061 36.90 16.89 -0.09
CA ALA A 1061 37.25 17.91 -1.08
C ALA A 1061 36.13 18.96 -1.19
N THR A 1062 36.48 20.22 -0.99
CA THR A 1062 35.58 21.37 -1.22
C THR A 1062 35.37 21.63 -2.71
N SER A 1063 34.38 22.47 -3.07
CA SER A 1063 34.15 22.84 -4.48
C SER A 1063 35.31 23.60 -5.11
N ALA A 1064 36.17 24.25 -4.30
CA ALA A 1064 37.38 24.93 -4.76
C ALA A 1064 38.58 23.99 -4.96
N GLY A 1065 38.45 22.69 -4.64
CA GLY A 1065 39.52 21.70 -4.77
C GLY A 1065 40.44 21.56 -3.55
N ASN A 1066 40.26 22.35 -2.50
CA ASN A 1066 40.95 22.14 -1.22
C ASN A 1066 40.46 20.85 -0.55
N ILE A 1067 41.36 20.08 0.06
CA ILE A 1067 41.04 18.80 0.72
C ILE A 1067 41.43 18.84 2.20
N TYR A 1068 40.46 18.48 3.04
CA TYR A 1068 40.58 18.40 4.49
C TYR A 1068 40.55 16.93 4.91
N GLU A 1069 41.47 16.55 5.79
CA GLU A 1069 41.40 15.30 6.54
C GLU A 1069 40.44 15.51 7.73
N VAL A 1070 39.55 14.55 7.94
CA VAL A 1070 38.62 14.50 9.08
C VAL A 1070 39.22 13.58 10.13
N SER A 1071 39.80 14.16 11.17
CA SER A 1071 40.40 13.38 12.24
C SER A 1071 39.33 12.86 13.19
N LEU A 1072 39.00 11.56 13.08
CA LEU A 1072 37.93 10.93 13.86
C LEU A 1072 38.23 10.88 15.37
N LEU A 1073 39.50 10.74 15.76
CA LEU A 1073 39.92 10.64 17.16
C LEU A 1073 40.00 11.99 17.88
N PHE A 1074 40.31 13.06 17.14
CA PHE A 1074 40.54 14.38 17.70
C PHE A 1074 39.43 15.38 17.38
N GLU A 1075 38.43 14.94 16.61
CA GLU A 1075 37.28 15.74 16.14
C GLU A 1075 37.70 17.07 15.46
N VAL A 1076 38.82 17.07 14.74
CA VAL A 1076 39.36 18.25 14.04
C VAL A 1076 39.46 18.04 12.54
N LEU A 1077 39.30 19.14 11.79
CA LEU A 1077 39.52 19.21 10.35
C LEU A 1077 40.92 19.76 10.06
N GLN A 1078 41.69 19.05 9.23
CA GLN A 1078 43.04 19.49 8.84
C GLN A 1078 43.14 19.66 7.33
N LEU A 1079 43.31 20.89 6.88
CA LEU A 1079 43.64 21.23 5.50
C LEU A 1079 45.05 20.74 5.17
N TYR A 1080 45.14 19.79 4.24
CA TYR A 1080 46.41 19.21 3.82
C TYR A 1080 46.64 19.27 2.30
N VAL A 1081 45.62 19.59 1.50
CA VAL A 1081 45.76 19.93 0.07
C VAL A 1081 45.08 21.25 -0.24
N ILE A 1082 45.78 22.15 -0.92
CA ILE A 1082 45.24 23.39 -1.47
C ILE A 1082 45.34 23.35 -3.00
N ASP A 1083 44.23 23.57 -3.71
CA ASP A 1083 44.25 23.78 -5.16
C ASP A 1083 44.45 25.27 -5.45
N ALA A 1084 45.64 25.63 -5.95
CA ALA A 1084 46.00 27.01 -6.18
C ALA A 1084 45.10 27.70 -7.23
N ARG A 1085 44.43 26.94 -8.11
CA ARG A 1085 43.48 27.50 -9.11
C ARG A 1085 42.26 28.15 -8.48
N GLY A 1086 41.94 27.82 -7.22
CA GLY A 1086 40.83 28.40 -6.47
C GLY A 1086 41.06 29.86 -6.04
N TYR A 1087 42.26 30.43 -6.24
CA TYR A 1087 42.64 31.74 -5.73
C TYR A 1087 42.96 32.72 -6.85
N ALA A 1088 42.50 33.97 -6.71
CA ALA A 1088 42.71 35.02 -7.71
C ALA A 1088 44.17 35.51 -7.78
N SER A 1089 44.96 35.35 -6.72
CA SER A 1089 46.38 35.72 -6.66
C SER A 1089 47.16 34.92 -5.62
N ILE A 1090 48.50 34.98 -5.67
CA ILE A 1090 49.37 34.36 -4.66
C ILE A 1090 49.14 34.99 -3.27
N GLU A 1091 48.87 36.29 -3.20
CA GLU A 1091 48.53 36.96 -1.95
C GLU A 1091 47.24 36.41 -1.34
N ALA A 1092 46.22 36.12 -2.16
CA ALA A 1092 44.97 35.51 -1.69
C ALA A 1092 45.21 34.08 -1.16
N LEU A 1093 46.04 33.29 -1.82
CA LEU A 1093 46.47 31.97 -1.34
C LEU A 1093 47.20 32.05 0.01
N LEU A 1094 48.13 33.00 0.16
CA LEU A 1094 48.87 33.21 1.42
C LEU A 1094 47.96 33.68 2.56
N ALA A 1095 46.97 34.52 2.25
CA ALA A 1095 45.96 34.94 3.20
C ALA A 1095 45.14 33.75 3.70
N GLU A 1096 44.76 32.82 2.82
CA GLU A 1096 44.03 31.62 3.18
C GLU A 1096 44.84 30.68 4.09
N ILE A 1097 46.11 30.46 3.77
CA ILE A 1097 47.04 29.68 4.62
C ILE A 1097 47.15 30.34 6.00
N THR A 1098 47.27 31.66 6.05
CA THR A 1098 47.36 32.40 7.32
C THR A 1098 46.07 32.27 8.14
N ALA A 1099 44.91 32.35 7.49
CA ALA A 1099 43.61 32.19 8.14
C ALA A 1099 43.45 30.79 8.75
N HIS A 1100 43.79 29.73 8.00
CA HIS A 1100 43.77 28.36 8.52
C HIS A 1100 44.79 28.13 9.64
N GLN A 1101 45.95 28.78 9.56
CA GLN A 1101 46.95 28.70 10.62
C GLN A 1101 46.45 29.33 11.92
N GLN A 1102 45.68 30.42 11.86
CA GLN A 1102 45.07 31.04 13.05
C GLN A 1102 43.99 30.16 13.67
N ARG A 1103 43.31 29.33 12.87
CA ARG A 1103 42.30 28.36 13.33
C ARG A 1103 42.91 27.03 13.82
N ASN A 1104 44.22 26.83 13.69
CA ASN A 1104 44.92 25.55 13.92
C ASN A 1104 44.42 24.40 13.03
N GLU A 1105 44.02 24.72 11.80
CA GLU A 1105 43.42 23.77 10.86
C GLU A 1105 44.39 23.33 9.75
N LEU A 1106 45.66 23.73 9.81
CA LEU A 1106 46.64 23.26 8.83
C LEU A 1106 47.28 21.96 9.28
N ALA A 1107 47.31 20.96 8.39
CA ALA A 1107 48.19 19.81 8.56
C ALA A 1107 49.65 20.27 8.64
N ALA A 1108 50.51 19.47 9.29
CA ALA A 1108 51.93 19.79 9.46
C ALA A 1108 52.65 20.05 8.12
N ARG A 1109 52.22 19.34 7.09
CA ARG A 1109 52.61 19.50 5.69
C ARG A 1109 51.36 19.69 4.84
N VAL A 1110 51.31 20.78 4.11
CA VAL A 1110 50.22 21.13 3.19
C VAL A 1110 50.76 21.04 1.77
N HIS A 1111 50.14 20.21 0.94
CA HIS A 1111 50.42 20.09 -0.48
C HIS A 1111 49.69 21.20 -1.23
N VAL A 1112 50.39 21.93 -2.10
CA VAL A 1112 49.77 22.99 -2.90
C VAL A 1112 49.90 22.57 -4.37
N THR A 1113 48.75 22.29 -4.99
CA THR A 1113 48.69 21.83 -6.39
C THR A 1113 48.50 23.01 -7.34
N HIS A 1114 48.84 22.82 -8.62
CA HIS A 1114 48.73 23.85 -9.67
C HIS A 1114 49.52 25.14 -9.40
N ILE A 1115 50.64 25.01 -8.68
CA ILE A 1115 51.60 26.07 -8.40
C ILE A 1115 53.01 25.61 -8.78
N THR A 1116 53.82 26.52 -9.30
CA THR A 1116 55.23 26.27 -9.67
C THR A 1116 56.12 27.41 -9.17
N VAL A 1117 57.43 27.26 -9.39
CA VAL A 1117 58.45 28.27 -9.04
C VAL A 1117 59.00 28.90 -10.33
N LYS A 1118 59.19 30.22 -10.35
CA LYS A 1118 59.66 31.02 -11.51
C LYS A 1118 60.95 30.52 -12.22
N ALA A 1119 61.71 29.59 -11.62
CA ALA A 1119 63.04 29.18 -12.06
C ALA A 1119 63.18 27.67 -12.34
N GLY A 1120 62.25 27.06 -13.10
CA GLY A 1120 62.43 25.72 -13.69
C GLY A 1120 62.62 24.57 -12.70
N THR A 1121 62.23 24.76 -11.43
CA THR A 1121 62.40 23.75 -10.38
C THR A 1121 61.34 22.67 -10.51
N ILE A 1122 61.76 21.43 -10.77
CA ILE A 1122 60.85 20.29 -10.96
C ILE A 1122 60.58 19.65 -9.59
N GLY A 1123 59.35 19.77 -9.10
CA GLY A 1123 58.91 19.10 -7.87
C GLY A 1123 57.59 19.66 -7.33
N ALA A 1124 56.85 18.86 -6.57
CA ALA A 1124 55.61 19.28 -5.94
C ALA A 1124 55.88 20.30 -4.83
N VAL A 1125 55.22 21.46 -4.89
CA VAL A 1125 55.36 22.51 -3.88
C VAL A 1125 54.57 22.14 -2.62
N VAL A 1126 55.20 22.30 -1.47
CA VAL A 1126 54.58 22.07 -0.16
C VAL A 1126 54.83 23.23 0.79
N TYR A 1127 53.87 23.50 1.67
CA TYR A 1127 54.00 24.42 2.78
C TYR A 1127 54.13 23.64 4.09
N ASN A 1128 55.18 23.90 4.85
CA ASN A 1128 55.36 23.35 6.19
C ASN A 1128 54.75 24.32 7.21
N SER A 1129 53.62 23.95 7.80
CA SER A 1129 52.87 24.83 8.72
C SER A 1129 53.53 24.97 10.08
N VAL A 1130 54.25 23.94 10.54
CA VAL A 1130 54.95 23.92 11.84
C VAL A 1130 56.12 24.90 11.84
N ARG A 1131 56.92 24.88 10.78
CA ARG A 1131 58.13 25.71 10.62
C ARG A 1131 57.91 26.95 9.73
N LYS A 1132 56.70 27.12 9.20
CA LYS A 1132 56.24 28.27 8.41
C LYS A 1132 57.11 28.58 7.19
N TYR A 1133 57.39 27.58 6.36
CA TYR A 1133 58.19 27.76 5.13
C TYR A 1133 57.63 26.98 3.93
N TRP A 1134 57.94 27.45 2.72
CA TRP A 1134 57.66 26.75 1.46
C TRP A 1134 58.87 25.93 1.01
N GLY A 1135 58.64 24.74 0.50
CA GLY A 1135 59.68 23.85 -0.01
C GLY A 1135 59.17 22.88 -1.06
N LEU A 1136 60.01 21.94 -1.45
CA LEU A 1136 59.63 20.85 -2.36
C LEU A 1136 59.34 19.59 -1.56
N GLY A 1137 58.31 18.83 -1.98
CA GLY A 1137 57.97 17.55 -1.37
C GLY A 1137 59.09 16.50 -1.52
N SER A 1138 59.86 16.57 -2.62
CA SER A 1138 60.99 15.69 -2.92
C SER A 1138 62.29 16.07 -2.20
N ASP A 1139 62.46 17.35 -1.82
CA ASP A 1139 63.62 17.83 -1.08
C ASP A 1139 63.22 18.84 0.02
N PRO A 1140 63.11 18.39 1.28
CA PRO A 1140 62.70 19.24 2.40
C PRO A 1140 63.78 20.24 2.83
N GLN A 1141 64.99 20.24 2.26
CA GLN A 1141 66.02 21.27 2.49
C GLN A 1141 65.80 22.51 1.62
N VAL A 1142 65.15 22.36 0.46
CA VAL A 1142 64.86 23.48 -0.44
C VAL A 1142 63.90 24.47 0.24
N ARG A 1143 64.23 25.75 0.15
CA ARG A 1143 63.42 26.87 0.65
C ARG A 1143 63.00 27.72 -0.53
N ILE A 1144 61.70 27.85 -0.71
CA ILE A 1144 61.09 28.67 -1.76
C ILE A 1144 60.59 29.95 -1.10
N LYS A 1145 60.85 31.10 -1.70
CA LYS A 1145 60.24 32.35 -1.22
C LYS A 1145 58.85 32.51 -1.84
N PRO A 1146 57.87 33.06 -1.11
CA PRO A 1146 56.52 33.26 -1.67
C PRO A 1146 56.50 34.09 -2.96
N GLU A 1147 57.42 35.07 -3.10
CA GLU A 1147 57.60 35.92 -4.29
C GLU A 1147 58.02 35.16 -5.56
N ASP A 1148 58.55 33.94 -5.40
CA ASP A 1148 59.00 33.07 -6.49
C ASP A 1148 57.89 32.11 -6.96
N LEU A 1149 56.76 32.07 -6.25
CA LEU A 1149 55.62 31.24 -6.60
C LEU A 1149 54.82 31.86 -7.76
N VAL A 1150 54.41 31.02 -8.69
CA VAL A 1150 53.54 31.38 -9.81
C VAL A 1150 52.52 30.28 -10.05
N PHE A 1151 51.29 30.63 -10.40
CA PHE A 1151 50.30 29.66 -10.82
C PHE A 1151 50.78 28.96 -12.09
N SER A 1152 50.57 27.64 -12.17
CA SER A 1152 50.85 26.89 -13.39
C SER A 1152 49.99 27.44 -14.53
N SER A 1153 50.60 27.90 -15.62
CA SER A 1153 49.86 28.17 -16.86
C SER A 1153 49.30 26.86 -17.40
N ASN A 1154 48.01 26.82 -17.75
CA ASN A 1154 47.39 25.67 -18.40
C ASN A 1154 48.08 25.42 -19.76
N GLU A 1155 49.12 24.60 -19.79
CA GLU A 1155 49.58 23.93 -21.00
C GLU A 1155 49.66 22.42 -20.75
N THR A 1156 48.73 21.73 -21.43
CA THR A 1156 48.49 20.28 -21.62
C THR A 1156 48.04 19.43 -20.45
#